data_AF-A0A1Q5LMZ9-F1
#
_entry.id   AF-A0A1Q5LMZ9-F1
#
_cell.length_a   1.000
_cell.length_b   1.000
_cell.length_c   1.000
_cell.angle_alpha   90.00
_cell.angle_beta   90.00
_cell.angle_gamma   90.00
#
_symmetry.space_group_name_H-M   'P 1'
#
loop_
_entity.id
_entity.type
_entity.pdbx_description
1 polymer ?
#
loop_
_entity_poly.entity_id
_entity_poly.type
_entity_poly.pdbx_seq_one_letter_code
_entity_poly.pdbx_strand_id
1 'polypeptide(L)'
;MIKGYAAFCDADRHFYDAPYRLSAEGTDRRGALYGAALAPVPEGWRRHRSGDWLALRPVDLTLPAQGWKIHVSACLENAETILSKVMEYCLARGVAFKFVPSRYLLHTRNAKYADRAASGKFITVYPAGDEQCHRIADDLAALLDGEPGPYILSDLRWGEGPVYVRYGSFTQRHCYGENGELCPAVEHPDGRLVPDLRGPVFQLPDWVDPPAFLKPHLDARAAVTVTDIPYTVDSALHFSNGGGVYVGHDRRTGEKVVLKEARPHAGLAADGADAVTRLRREQTALERLAGLPYTPEVRGTFVLGDHHFLAMEFLEGKPLNTFFARRHPLIEADPTPESLAEYTEWALRIHRLVEEAVDAVHARGVVFNDLHLFNIMVSEDETSVMLLDFEAAAHIDEGRRQTVANPAFVAPPDRRGFAVDRYALACLRIALFMPLTSLFPLDPGKARHLADIAAAHFPVPRGFLDEAVEEIAGSSAGGPYLPVEPGDWPRSRDSMVRAVLASATPEREDRFFPGDIAQFAAAGGGLTFGYGTAGVLYALAETGAGRCEEAEEWLLRRTKEPESGTPAGFYDGLAGLAWTLDRLGHPERALELAELTLQRPWEDIAPDLHSGLAGVGLALDALGMRDAALRCADLVAGALPGISRAGLLYGASGPALLFLRLYERTGDTGLLDLAADALRRDLARCVTSAGGTLQVDEGWRTMPYLGAGSVGIGMVLDDYAAHRDDADFDQARRDIVRAAQATFYAQPGLFRGAAGMVLYLSRTTVPGPGTETSDVRRQIDALGRHAVPYQGHLAFPGEQMMRLSMDLATGTAGCLLALGSAASDGHAHLPFLPPLRRPTSRPQPGAETEHTVPMKERNQS
;
A
#
# COMPACT_ATOMS: atom_id res chain seq x y z
N MET A 1 0.57 -1.84 7.27
CA MET A 1 1.45 -3.03 7.19
C MET A 1 2.05 -3.06 5.79
N ILE A 2 3.38 -3.08 5.68
CA ILE A 2 4.18 -3.11 4.44
C ILE A 2 4.01 -4.49 3.77
N LYS A 3 2.82 -4.82 3.27
CA LYS A 3 2.63 -6.09 2.57
C LYS A 3 3.14 -5.93 1.13
N GLY A 4 4.39 -6.32 0.91
CA GLY A 4 4.94 -6.57 -0.42
C GLY A 4 5.84 -5.48 -1.02
N TYR A 5 5.74 -4.20 -0.61
CA TYR A 5 6.49 -3.09 -1.24
C TYR A 5 8.00 -3.31 -1.36
N ALA A 6 8.62 -3.92 -0.35
CA ALA A 6 10.05 -4.20 -0.36
C ALA A 6 10.49 -5.05 -1.57
N ALA A 7 9.69 -6.04 -1.98
CA ALA A 7 10.01 -6.88 -3.14
C ALA A 7 10.00 -6.08 -4.45
N PHE A 8 9.15 -5.06 -4.54
CA PHE A 8 9.07 -4.20 -5.72
C PHE A 8 10.20 -3.15 -5.77
N CYS A 9 11.07 -3.09 -4.76
CA CYS A 9 12.20 -2.18 -4.72
C CYS A 9 13.49 -2.78 -5.28
N ASP A 10 13.53 -4.09 -5.54
CA ASP A 10 14.77 -4.78 -5.90
C ASP A 10 15.12 -4.68 -7.38
N ALA A 11 14.11 -4.60 -8.25
CA ALA A 11 14.27 -4.61 -9.70
C ALA A 11 14.68 -3.26 -10.29
N ASP A 12 14.36 -2.15 -9.61
CA ASP A 12 14.77 -0.80 -10.00
C ASP A 12 15.19 0.02 -8.77
N ARG A 13 16.25 0.81 -8.92
CA ARG A 13 16.82 1.63 -7.84
C ARG A 13 15.91 2.81 -7.47
N HIS A 14 15.21 3.39 -8.43
CA HIS A 14 14.44 4.61 -8.27
C HIS A 14 12.94 4.35 -8.22
N PHE A 15 12.44 3.36 -8.95
CA PHE A 15 11.01 3.09 -9.10
C PHE A 15 10.57 1.75 -8.49
N TYR A 16 9.28 1.64 -8.19
CA TYR A 16 8.68 0.33 -7.93
C TYR A 16 8.59 -0.47 -9.23
N ASP A 17 9.02 -1.73 -9.20
CA ASP A 17 8.90 -2.63 -10.36
C ASP A 17 8.66 -4.08 -9.96
N ALA A 18 8.09 -4.85 -10.88
CA ALA A 18 7.66 -6.21 -10.58
C ALA A 18 8.86 -7.15 -10.32
N PRO A 19 8.85 -7.97 -9.25
CA PRO A 19 9.97 -8.84 -8.89
C PRO A 19 10.43 -9.77 -10.03
N TYR A 20 9.51 -10.22 -10.87
CA TYR A 20 9.80 -11.13 -11.98
C TYR A 20 10.58 -10.51 -13.14
N ARG A 21 10.82 -9.18 -13.11
CA ARG A 21 11.62 -8.43 -14.08
C ARG A 21 13.09 -8.35 -13.73
N LEU A 22 13.49 -8.76 -12.52
CA LEU A 22 14.89 -8.77 -12.11
C LEU A 22 15.70 -9.60 -13.12
N SER A 23 16.62 -8.94 -13.84
CA SER A 23 17.20 -9.47 -15.08
C SER A 23 17.97 -10.78 -14.86
N ALA A 24 17.80 -11.75 -15.75
CA ALA A 24 18.66 -12.93 -15.80
C ALA A 24 20.01 -12.68 -16.52
N GLU A 25 20.10 -11.60 -17.31
CA GLU A 25 21.20 -11.32 -18.24
C GLU A 25 22.17 -10.22 -17.76
N GLY A 26 21.88 -9.56 -16.64
CA GLY A 26 22.76 -8.56 -16.03
C GLY A 26 23.89 -9.16 -15.17
N THR A 27 24.75 -8.31 -14.62
CA THR A 27 25.75 -8.72 -13.62
C THR A 27 25.12 -9.24 -12.32
N ASP A 28 23.83 -8.98 -12.12
CA ASP A 28 23.06 -9.42 -10.96
C ASP A 28 22.50 -10.82 -11.16
N ARG A 29 23.23 -11.82 -10.67
CA ARG A 29 22.85 -13.24 -10.73
C ARG A 29 21.63 -13.60 -9.87
N ARG A 30 21.08 -12.67 -9.07
CA ARG A 30 19.89 -12.93 -8.25
C ARG A 30 18.68 -13.34 -9.12
N GLY A 31 18.56 -12.80 -10.33
CA GLY A 31 17.45 -13.08 -11.26
C GLY A 31 17.59 -14.35 -12.09
N ALA A 32 18.65 -15.15 -11.89
CA ALA A 32 18.92 -16.33 -12.71
C ALA A 32 17.77 -17.34 -12.67
N LEU A 33 17.35 -17.79 -13.85
CA LEU A 33 16.32 -18.81 -14.00
C LEU A 33 16.91 -20.20 -13.74
N TYR A 34 16.10 -21.12 -13.21
CA TYR A 34 16.48 -22.53 -13.08
C TYR A 34 16.75 -23.15 -14.46
N GLY A 35 17.62 -24.17 -14.54
CA GLY A 35 17.90 -24.85 -15.81
C GLY A 35 16.64 -25.35 -16.52
N ALA A 36 15.67 -25.87 -15.74
CA ALA A 36 14.37 -26.31 -16.24
C ALA A 36 13.53 -25.20 -16.89
N ALA A 37 13.67 -23.95 -16.47
CA ALA A 37 12.96 -22.81 -17.08
C ALA A 37 13.55 -22.40 -18.44
N LEU A 38 14.85 -22.65 -18.63
CA LEU A 38 15.61 -22.36 -19.85
C LEU A 38 15.52 -23.48 -20.89
N ALA A 39 15.14 -24.68 -20.47
CA ALA A 39 15.00 -25.85 -21.35
C ALA A 39 14.02 -25.57 -22.53
N PRO A 40 14.29 -26.16 -23.71
CA PRO A 40 13.37 -26.05 -24.84
C PRO A 40 12.02 -26.67 -24.48
N VAL A 41 10.95 -26.07 -24.97
CA VAL A 41 9.59 -26.60 -24.80
C VAL A 41 9.47 -27.87 -25.63
N PRO A 42 9.07 -29.02 -25.06
CA PRO A 42 8.91 -30.26 -25.81
C PRO A 42 7.86 -30.15 -26.92
N GLU A 43 7.98 -30.98 -27.95
CA GLU A 43 6.96 -31.08 -29.01
C GLU A 43 5.59 -31.45 -28.40
N GLY A 44 4.53 -30.79 -28.87
CA GLY A 44 3.17 -30.97 -28.34
C GLY A 44 2.88 -30.20 -27.04
N TRP A 45 3.81 -29.40 -26.53
CA TRP A 45 3.64 -28.54 -25.35
C TRP A 45 3.69 -27.06 -25.69
N ARG A 46 3.07 -26.24 -24.83
CA ARG A 46 3.19 -24.78 -24.85
C ARG A 46 3.62 -24.24 -23.51
N ARG A 47 4.37 -23.13 -23.57
CA ARG A 47 4.87 -22.39 -22.42
C ARG A 47 4.21 -21.01 -22.35
N HIS A 48 3.82 -20.59 -21.15
CA HIS A 48 3.26 -19.27 -20.91
C HIS A 48 3.79 -18.71 -19.58
N ARG A 49 4.07 -17.40 -19.53
CA ARG A 49 4.50 -16.71 -18.30
C ARG A 49 3.38 -15.80 -17.83
N SER A 50 3.08 -15.86 -16.53
CA SER A 50 2.06 -15.02 -15.90
C SER A 50 2.57 -14.61 -14.51
N GLY A 51 2.91 -13.33 -14.36
CA GLY A 51 3.58 -12.81 -13.18
C GLY A 51 4.82 -13.62 -12.82
N ASP A 52 4.85 -14.12 -11.57
CA ASP A 52 5.96 -14.91 -11.02
C ASP A 52 5.97 -16.39 -11.47
N TRP A 53 5.04 -16.81 -12.32
CA TRP A 53 4.88 -18.21 -12.72
C TRP A 53 5.28 -18.48 -14.17
N LEU A 54 5.90 -19.63 -14.39
CA LEU A 54 6.05 -20.24 -15.71
C LEU A 54 5.18 -21.50 -15.79
N ALA A 55 4.29 -21.56 -16.76
CA ALA A 55 3.37 -22.68 -16.97
C ALA A 55 3.76 -23.48 -18.21
N LEU A 56 3.70 -24.81 -18.10
CA LEU A 56 3.76 -25.76 -19.21
C LEU A 56 2.47 -26.59 -19.26
N ARG A 57 1.89 -26.69 -20.45
CA ARG A 57 0.74 -27.57 -20.69
C ARG A 57 0.79 -28.19 -22.08
N PRO A 58 0.25 -29.41 -22.27
CA PRO A 58 0.04 -29.94 -23.61
C PRO A 58 -0.88 -29.02 -24.43
N VAL A 59 -0.68 -28.96 -25.74
CA VAL A 59 -1.45 -28.10 -26.64
C VAL A 59 -2.93 -28.46 -26.62
N ASP A 60 -3.23 -29.76 -26.71
CA ASP A 60 -4.61 -30.30 -26.83
C ASP A 60 -5.27 -30.64 -25.48
N LEU A 61 -4.60 -30.35 -24.35
CA LEU A 61 -5.15 -30.64 -23.04
C LEU A 61 -6.29 -29.66 -22.69
N THR A 62 -7.47 -30.23 -22.45
CA THR A 62 -8.60 -29.52 -21.84
C THR A 62 -8.67 -29.89 -20.37
N LEU A 63 -8.48 -28.89 -19.51
CA LEU A 63 -8.57 -29.05 -18.06
C LEU A 63 -9.97 -28.66 -17.57
N PRO A 64 -10.46 -29.24 -16.47
CA PRO A 64 -11.64 -28.70 -15.80
C PRO A 64 -11.38 -27.26 -15.35
N ALA A 65 -12.43 -26.47 -15.22
CA ALA A 65 -12.30 -25.07 -14.82
C ALA A 65 -11.91 -24.91 -13.33
N GLN A 66 -12.12 -25.95 -12.52
CA GLN A 66 -11.73 -26.07 -11.11
C GLN A 66 -11.59 -27.54 -10.69
N GLY A 67 -10.90 -27.80 -9.58
CA GLY A 67 -10.75 -29.14 -9.01
C GLY A 67 -9.65 -29.20 -7.95
N TRP A 68 -9.28 -30.43 -7.58
CA TRP A 68 -8.11 -30.67 -6.73
C TRP A 68 -6.82 -30.44 -7.52
N LYS A 69 -5.99 -29.51 -7.03
CA LYS A 69 -4.64 -29.25 -7.52
C LYS A 69 -3.62 -29.66 -6.46
N ILE A 70 -2.45 -30.08 -6.95
CA ILE A 70 -1.35 -30.53 -6.10
C ILE A 70 -0.31 -29.41 -6.07
N HIS A 71 0.14 -29.05 -4.88
CA HIS A 71 1.24 -28.12 -4.68
C HIS A 71 2.44 -28.86 -4.11
N VAL A 72 3.62 -28.50 -4.59
CA VAL A 72 4.89 -28.96 -4.04
C VAL A 72 5.61 -27.78 -3.44
N SER A 73 6.08 -27.89 -2.21
CA SER A 73 6.97 -26.92 -1.58
C SER A 73 8.44 -27.30 -1.75
N ALA A 74 9.33 -26.33 -1.58
CA ALA A 74 10.77 -26.56 -1.66
C ALA A 74 11.53 -25.53 -0.81
N CYS A 75 12.66 -25.96 -0.26
CA CYS A 75 13.71 -25.06 0.21
C CYS A 75 14.48 -24.50 -0.99
N LEU A 76 15.23 -23.41 -0.79
CA LEU A 76 15.98 -22.84 -1.91
C LEU A 76 17.06 -23.81 -2.41
N GLU A 77 17.62 -24.63 -1.52
CA GLU A 77 18.75 -25.55 -1.76
C GLU A 77 18.34 -26.78 -2.58
N ASN A 78 17.09 -27.25 -2.46
CA ASN A 78 16.59 -28.42 -3.18
C ASN A 78 15.61 -28.07 -4.31
N ALA A 79 15.25 -26.79 -4.50
CA ALA A 79 14.29 -26.34 -5.51
C ALA A 79 14.61 -26.85 -6.92
N GLU A 80 15.88 -26.79 -7.36
CA GLU A 80 16.25 -27.20 -8.72
C GLU A 80 16.15 -28.72 -8.92
N THR A 81 16.50 -29.51 -7.90
CA THR A 81 16.34 -30.96 -7.89
C THR A 81 14.86 -31.37 -7.89
N ILE A 82 14.04 -30.77 -7.01
CA ILE A 82 12.60 -31.02 -6.94
C ILE A 82 11.94 -30.66 -8.28
N LEU A 83 12.26 -29.49 -8.84
CA LEU A 83 11.70 -29.05 -10.11
C LEU A 83 12.03 -30.02 -11.25
N SER A 84 13.27 -30.51 -11.30
CA SER A 84 13.68 -31.48 -12.32
C SER A 84 12.88 -32.78 -12.21
N LYS A 85 12.77 -33.35 -11.01
CA LYS A 85 11.99 -34.58 -10.74
C LYS A 85 10.51 -34.42 -11.11
N VAL A 86 9.88 -33.33 -10.67
CA VAL A 86 8.44 -33.08 -10.91
C VAL A 86 8.17 -32.76 -12.38
N MET A 87 9.05 -31.98 -13.03
CA MET A 87 8.93 -31.68 -14.46
C MET A 87 9.05 -32.95 -15.29
N GLU A 88 10.05 -33.80 -15.04
CA GLU A 88 10.19 -35.09 -15.74
C GLU A 88 8.94 -35.95 -15.57
N TYR A 89 8.44 -36.07 -14.34
CA TYR A 89 7.21 -36.80 -14.03
C TYR A 89 6.00 -36.28 -14.85
N CYS A 90 5.79 -34.96 -14.85
CA CYS A 90 4.65 -34.32 -15.50
C CYS A 90 4.75 -34.41 -17.03
N LEU A 91 5.94 -34.18 -17.60
CA LEU A 91 6.18 -34.26 -19.03
C LEU A 91 5.95 -35.69 -19.56
N ALA A 92 6.46 -36.70 -18.86
CA ALA A 92 6.28 -38.11 -19.24
C ALA A 92 4.82 -38.57 -19.23
N ARG A 93 3.94 -37.87 -18.50
CA ARG A 93 2.53 -38.25 -18.29
C ARG A 93 1.52 -37.28 -18.89
N GLY A 94 1.98 -36.24 -19.59
CA GLY A 94 1.08 -35.26 -20.21
C GLY A 94 0.31 -34.39 -19.21
N VAL A 95 0.84 -34.17 -18.00
CA VAL A 95 0.15 -33.43 -16.93
C VAL A 95 0.55 -31.96 -16.98
N ALA A 96 -0.42 -31.05 -17.00
CA ALA A 96 -0.13 -29.61 -16.94
C ALA A 96 0.38 -29.19 -15.56
N PHE A 97 1.35 -28.28 -15.55
CA PHE A 97 1.94 -27.77 -14.31
C PHE A 97 2.49 -26.35 -14.51
N LYS A 98 2.71 -25.65 -13.41
CA LYS A 98 3.43 -24.38 -13.38
C LYS A 98 4.37 -24.32 -12.19
N PHE A 99 5.41 -23.51 -12.29
CA PHE A 99 6.40 -23.36 -11.23
C PHE A 99 6.98 -21.95 -11.17
N VAL A 100 7.59 -21.62 -10.03
CA VAL A 100 8.32 -20.36 -9.85
C VAL A 100 9.69 -20.49 -10.53
N PRO A 101 10.02 -19.65 -11.54
CA PRO A 101 11.11 -19.96 -12.46
C PRO A 101 12.51 -19.57 -11.98
N SER A 102 12.65 -18.91 -10.81
CA SER A 102 13.95 -18.49 -10.28
C SER A 102 14.05 -18.64 -8.76
N ARG A 103 15.29 -18.75 -8.27
CA ARG A 103 15.61 -18.80 -6.83
C ARG A 103 15.16 -17.54 -6.09
N TYR A 104 15.34 -16.37 -6.70
CA TYR A 104 14.92 -15.11 -6.11
C TYR A 104 13.40 -15.02 -5.94
N LEU A 105 12.61 -15.40 -6.96
CA LEU A 105 11.15 -15.38 -6.84
C LEU A 105 10.65 -16.36 -5.77
N LEU A 106 11.30 -17.53 -5.64
CA LEU A 106 10.99 -18.49 -4.58
C LEU A 106 11.32 -17.93 -3.19
N HIS A 107 12.46 -17.23 -3.05
CA HIS A 107 12.84 -16.54 -1.82
C HIS A 107 11.81 -15.47 -1.44
N THR A 108 11.49 -14.56 -2.36
CA THR A 108 10.54 -13.46 -2.14
C THR A 108 9.15 -13.98 -1.73
N ARG A 109 8.69 -15.08 -2.35
CA ARG A 109 7.43 -15.72 -1.99
C ARG A 109 7.42 -16.34 -0.60
N ASN A 110 8.58 -16.71 -0.08
CA ASN A 110 8.74 -17.33 1.22
C ASN A 110 9.37 -16.38 2.26
N ALA A 111 9.52 -15.09 1.94
CA ALA A 111 10.10 -14.09 2.83
C ALA A 111 9.22 -13.82 4.06
N LYS A 112 9.76 -13.17 5.11
CA LYS A 112 9.07 -12.88 6.39
C LYS A 112 7.69 -12.22 6.19
N TYR A 113 7.57 -11.24 5.30
CA TYR A 113 6.33 -10.49 5.05
C TYR A 113 5.61 -10.88 3.76
N ALA A 114 5.96 -12.02 3.18
CA ALA A 114 5.26 -12.56 2.02
C ALA A 114 3.82 -12.97 2.37
N ASP A 115 2.97 -13.13 1.34
CA ASP A 115 1.62 -13.64 1.53
C ASP A 115 1.65 -15.05 2.14
N ARG A 116 1.07 -15.18 3.34
CA ARG A 116 1.00 -16.43 4.10
C ARG A 116 0.23 -17.52 3.37
N ALA A 117 -0.75 -17.15 2.54
CA ALA A 117 -1.55 -18.14 1.79
C ALA A 117 -0.80 -18.70 0.59
N ALA A 118 0.03 -17.89 -0.07
CA ALA A 118 0.85 -18.30 -1.20
C ALA A 118 2.23 -18.85 -0.81
N SER A 119 2.70 -18.60 0.42
CA SER A 119 4.03 -18.99 0.86
C SER A 119 4.29 -20.50 0.74
N GLY A 120 5.51 -20.85 0.34
CA GLY A 120 5.95 -22.22 0.16
C GLY A 120 5.50 -22.88 -1.14
N LYS A 121 4.49 -22.35 -1.85
CA LYS A 121 4.05 -22.89 -3.15
C LYS A 121 5.12 -22.69 -4.21
N PHE A 122 5.81 -23.76 -4.56
CA PHE A 122 6.87 -23.73 -5.57
C PHE A 122 6.38 -24.24 -6.93
N ILE A 123 5.71 -25.40 -6.94
CA ILE A 123 5.13 -26.02 -8.14
C ILE A 123 3.63 -26.25 -7.90
N THR A 124 2.81 -26.03 -8.92
CA THR A 124 1.40 -26.44 -8.95
C THR A 124 1.19 -27.40 -10.11
N VAL A 125 0.65 -28.58 -9.83
CA VAL A 125 0.29 -29.61 -10.81
C VAL A 125 -1.23 -29.66 -10.92
N TYR A 126 -1.74 -29.85 -12.15
CA TYR A 126 -3.16 -29.79 -12.49
C TYR A 126 -3.70 -31.14 -12.98
N PRO A 127 -4.20 -32.00 -12.09
CA PRO A 127 -4.90 -33.24 -12.45
C PRO A 127 -6.21 -32.97 -13.18
N ALA A 128 -6.61 -33.86 -14.09
CA ALA A 128 -7.89 -33.79 -14.79
C ALA A 128 -9.10 -34.23 -13.95
N GLY A 129 -8.87 -34.87 -12.80
CA GLY A 129 -9.91 -35.30 -11.86
C GLY A 129 -9.35 -36.04 -10.64
N ASP A 130 -10.23 -36.41 -9.72
CA ASP A 130 -9.88 -36.91 -8.37
C ASP A 130 -9.01 -38.17 -8.39
N GLU A 131 -9.33 -39.14 -9.25
CA GLU A 131 -8.54 -40.37 -9.41
C GLU A 131 -7.13 -40.11 -9.92
N GLN A 132 -6.97 -39.13 -10.82
CA GLN A 132 -5.65 -38.74 -11.28
C GLN A 132 -4.92 -37.93 -10.21
N CYS A 133 -5.63 -37.10 -9.44
CA CYS A 133 -5.06 -36.37 -8.31
C CYS A 133 -4.49 -37.33 -7.27
N HIS A 134 -5.23 -38.37 -6.90
CA HIS A 134 -4.78 -39.40 -5.96
C HIS A 134 -3.48 -40.06 -6.43
N ARG A 135 -3.47 -40.60 -7.66
CA ARG A 135 -2.26 -41.25 -8.22
C ARG A 135 -1.06 -40.32 -8.30
N ILE A 136 -1.26 -39.09 -8.76
CA ILE A 136 -0.15 -38.13 -8.86
C ILE A 136 0.36 -37.76 -7.47
N ALA A 137 -0.53 -37.54 -6.49
CA ALA A 137 -0.10 -37.18 -5.14
C ALA A 137 0.72 -38.31 -4.48
N ASP A 138 0.31 -39.56 -4.62
CA ASP A 138 1.07 -40.73 -4.14
C ASP A 138 2.42 -40.88 -4.85
N ASP A 139 2.43 -40.80 -6.18
CA ASP A 139 3.66 -40.91 -6.95
C ASP A 139 4.65 -39.80 -6.58
N LEU A 140 4.17 -38.56 -6.45
CA LEU A 140 5.00 -37.42 -6.07
C LEU A 140 5.47 -37.50 -4.61
N ALA A 141 4.63 -38.00 -3.70
CA ALA A 141 5.00 -38.20 -2.30
C ALA A 141 6.13 -39.24 -2.18
N ALA A 142 6.05 -40.34 -2.94
CA ALA A 142 7.12 -41.33 -3.01
C ALA A 142 8.39 -40.79 -3.68
N LEU A 143 8.25 -40.00 -4.76
CA LEU A 143 9.37 -39.43 -5.51
C LEU A 143 10.15 -38.37 -4.72
N LEU A 144 9.47 -37.67 -3.80
CA LEU A 144 9.99 -36.57 -3.01
C LEU A 144 10.15 -36.93 -1.53
N ASP A 145 10.15 -38.23 -1.19
CA ASP A 145 10.33 -38.69 0.18
C ASP A 145 11.66 -38.19 0.76
N GLY A 146 11.61 -37.68 2.00
CA GLY A 146 12.75 -37.08 2.70
C GLY A 146 13.18 -35.68 2.25
N GLU A 147 12.57 -35.10 1.20
CA GLU A 147 12.89 -33.73 0.77
C GLU A 147 12.26 -32.68 1.71
N PRO A 148 13.02 -31.71 2.24
CA PRO A 148 12.48 -30.66 3.10
C PRO A 148 11.73 -29.59 2.29
N GLY A 149 10.75 -28.96 2.93
CA GLY A 149 10.05 -27.80 2.40
C GLY A 149 9.22 -27.09 3.47
N PRO A 150 8.89 -25.80 3.30
CA PRO A 150 8.01 -25.09 4.22
C PRO A 150 6.59 -25.68 4.17
N TYR A 151 5.92 -25.70 5.32
CA TYR A 151 4.51 -26.09 5.41
C TYR A 151 3.61 -25.11 4.65
N ILE A 152 2.71 -25.57 3.78
CA ILE A 152 1.76 -24.70 3.08
C ILE A 152 0.47 -24.56 3.90
N LEU A 153 0.27 -23.41 4.55
CA LEU A 153 -0.83 -23.21 5.50
C LEU A 153 -2.24 -23.34 4.89
N SER A 154 -2.38 -22.99 3.61
CA SER A 154 -3.66 -22.97 2.91
C SER A 154 -4.05 -24.30 2.26
N ASP A 155 -3.22 -25.33 2.42
CA ASP A 155 -3.35 -26.62 1.74
C ASP A 155 -3.26 -27.77 2.75
N LEU A 156 -3.76 -28.95 2.38
CA LEU A 156 -3.68 -30.17 3.18
C LEU A 156 -2.39 -30.93 2.84
N ARG A 157 -1.54 -31.21 3.83
CA ARG A 157 -0.30 -31.98 3.64
C ARG A 157 -0.62 -33.44 3.29
N TRP A 158 0.04 -33.97 2.26
CA TRP A 158 -0.05 -35.37 1.85
C TRP A 158 1.11 -36.16 2.48
N GLY A 159 0.78 -36.96 3.50
CA GLY A 159 1.77 -37.68 4.31
C GLY A 159 2.75 -36.71 5.01
N GLU A 160 4.04 -37.04 4.97
CA GLU A 160 5.11 -36.26 5.60
C GLU A 160 5.95 -35.45 4.60
N GLY A 161 5.80 -35.68 3.30
CA GLY A 161 6.59 -35.02 2.26
C GLY A 161 6.17 -33.57 1.97
N PRO A 162 6.85 -32.89 1.03
CA PRO A 162 6.53 -31.52 0.63
C PRO A 162 5.35 -31.45 -0.36
N VAL A 163 4.46 -32.44 -0.35
CA VAL A 163 3.31 -32.55 -1.25
C VAL A 163 2.06 -32.12 -0.51
N TYR A 164 1.25 -31.28 -1.15
CA TYR A 164 0.03 -30.70 -0.58
C TYR A 164 -1.09 -30.70 -1.60
N VAL A 165 -2.33 -30.74 -1.14
CA VAL A 165 -3.52 -30.69 -2.00
C VAL A 165 -4.48 -29.61 -1.57
N ARG A 166 -5.12 -28.98 -2.56
CA ARG A 166 -6.16 -27.97 -2.33
C ARG A 166 -7.18 -27.99 -3.47
N TYR A 167 -8.44 -27.82 -3.13
CA TYR A 167 -9.50 -27.55 -4.10
C TYR A 167 -9.49 -26.08 -4.53
N GLY A 168 -9.63 -25.80 -5.83
CA GLY A 168 -9.80 -24.43 -6.30
C GLY A 168 -9.79 -24.27 -7.81
N SER A 169 -9.79 -23.01 -8.25
CA SER A 169 -9.87 -22.67 -9.68
C SER A 169 -8.59 -23.05 -10.44
N PHE A 170 -8.76 -23.54 -11.67
CA PHE A 170 -7.69 -23.88 -12.62
C PHE A 170 -7.54 -22.81 -13.68
N THR A 171 -8.66 -22.29 -14.17
CA THR A 171 -8.73 -21.16 -15.10
C THR A 171 -8.90 -19.86 -14.33
N GLN A 172 -8.24 -18.79 -14.79
CA GLN A 172 -8.42 -17.48 -14.17
C GLN A 172 -9.83 -16.96 -14.46
N ARG A 173 -10.67 -17.00 -13.43
CA ARG A 173 -12.03 -16.44 -13.40
C ARG A 173 -12.10 -15.53 -12.20
N HIS A 174 -12.87 -14.45 -12.31
CA HIS A 174 -13.06 -13.52 -11.22
C HIS A 174 -14.54 -13.26 -10.99
N CYS A 175 -14.88 -12.96 -9.74
CA CYS A 175 -16.15 -12.41 -9.32
C CYS A 175 -15.86 -11.29 -8.34
N TYR A 176 -16.88 -10.55 -7.95
CA TYR A 176 -16.75 -9.57 -6.88
C TYR A 176 -17.00 -10.25 -5.52
N GLY A 177 -16.20 -9.89 -4.51
CA GLY A 177 -16.38 -10.31 -3.13
C GLY A 177 -17.50 -9.52 -2.44
N GLU A 178 -17.78 -9.86 -1.18
CA GLU A 178 -18.83 -9.18 -0.40
C GLU A 178 -18.56 -7.68 -0.20
N ASN A 179 -17.30 -7.24 -0.26
CA ASN A 179 -16.95 -5.82 -0.18
C ASN A 179 -16.71 -5.19 -1.56
N GLY A 180 -17.10 -5.88 -2.64
CA GLY A 180 -17.02 -5.38 -4.01
C GLY A 180 -15.63 -5.40 -4.62
N GLU A 181 -14.67 -6.09 -4.00
CA GLU A 181 -13.33 -6.31 -4.54
C GLU A 181 -13.31 -7.44 -5.57
N LEU A 182 -12.55 -7.27 -6.66
CA LEU A 182 -12.40 -8.31 -7.68
C LEU A 182 -11.55 -9.47 -7.12
N CYS A 183 -12.17 -10.63 -6.92
CA CYS A 183 -11.56 -11.83 -6.36
C CYS A 183 -11.46 -12.95 -7.41
N PRO A 184 -10.42 -13.80 -7.35
CA PRO A 184 -10.44 -15.08 -8.06
C PRO A 184 -11.66 -15.91 -7.64
N ALA A 185 -12.26 -16.64 -8.58
CA ALA A 185 -13.52 -17.34 -8.35
C ALA A 185 -13.45 -18.86 -8.62
N VAL A 186 -14.26 -19.61 -7.87
CA VAL A 186 -14.72 -20.96 -8.19
C VAL A 186 -16.20 -20.93 -8.53
N GLU A 187 -16.68 -21.94 -9.24
CA GLU A 187 -18.06 -22.10 -9.64
C GLU A 187 -18.78 -23.03 -8.67
N HIS A 188 -19.91 -22.57 -8.15
CA HIS A 188 -20.83 -23.37 -7.36
C HIS A 188 -21.61 -24.33 -8.29
N PRO A 189 -22.15 -25.47 -7.81
CA PRO A 189 -22.88 -26.42 -8.66
C PRO A 189 -24.12 -25.85 -9.41
N ASP A 190 -24.62 -24.68 -9.02
CA ASP A 190 -25.69 -23.95 -9.71
C ASP A 190 -25.19 -23.05 -10.86
N GLY A 191 -23.88 -23.02 -11.12
CA GLY A 191 -23.23 -22.21 -12.16
C GLY A 191 -22.78 -20.82 -11.71
N ARG A 192 -23.06 -20.41 -10.47
CA ARG A 192 -22.67 -19.09 -9.95
C ARG A 192 -21.18 -19.05 -9.60
N LEU A 193 -20.49 -17.98 -9.99
CA LEU A 193 -19.13 -17.72 -9.54
C LEU A 193 -19.15 -17.15 -8.12
N VAL A 194 -18.32 -17.74 -7.25
CA VAL A 194 -18.14 -17.32 -5.86
C VAL A 194 -16.66 -17.17 -5.53
N PRO A 195 -16.29 -16.33 -4.55
CA PRO A 195 -14.89 -16.12 -4.20
C PRO A 195 -14.16 -17.43 -3.84
N ASP A 196 -13.01 -17.67 -4.48
CA ASP A 196 -12.06 -18.73 -4.09
C ASP A 196 -11.32 -18.25 -2.84
N LEU A 197 -11.85 -18.58 -1.65
CA LEU A 197 -11.27 -18.13 -0.37
C LEU A 197 -9.82 -18.62 -0.23
N ARG A 198 -8.85 -17.69 -0.21
CA ARG A 198 -7.41 -17.98 -0.14
C ARG A 198 -6.81 -17.55 1.20
N GLY A 199 -7.40 -17.97 2.31
CA GLY A 199 -6.87 -17.72 3.65
C GLY A 199 -5.60 -18.55 3.96
N PRO A 200 -4.81 -18.18 4.99
CA PRO A 200 -3.66 -18.96 5.46
C PRO A 200 -4.10 -20.14 6.34
N VAL A 201 -5.19 -20.81 5.97
CA VAL A 201 -5.77 -21.99 6.63
C VAL A 201 -6.41 -22.85 5.53
N PHE A 202 -6.24 -24.16 5.61
CA PHE A 202 -6.97 -25.09 4.76
C PHE A 202 -8.48 -24.98 5.00
N GLN A 203 -9.23 -24.67 3.95
CA GLN A 203 -10.68 -24.57 3.94
C GLN A 203 -11.22 -25.22 2.67
N LEU A 204 -12.36 -25.89 2.79
CA LEU A 204 -13.10 -26.43 1.67
C LEU A 204 -14.38 -25.61 1.47
N PRO A 205 -14.81 -25.42 0.22
CA PRO A 205 -16.16 -24.91 -0.01
C PRO A 205 -17.20 -25.88 0.55
N ASP A 206 -18.29 -25.34 1.10
CA ASP A 206 -19.31 -26.12 1.83
C ASP A 206 -19.99 -27.22 0.98
N TRP A 207 -19.92 -27.11 -0.35
CA TRP A 207 -20.47 -28.09 -1.30
C TRP A 207 -19.46 -29.15 -1.75
N VAL A 208 -18.21 -29.09 -1.28
CA VAL A 208 -17.14 -30.02 -1.67
C VAL A 208 -16.92 -31.04 -0.57
N ASP A 209 -17.40 -32.26 -0.79
CA ASP A 209 -17.05 -33.40 0.04
C ASP A 209 -15.62 -33.87 -0.27
N PRO A 210 -14.72 -33.98 0.72
CA PRO A 210 -13.36 -34.47 0.48
C PRO A 210 -13.39 -35.95 0.08
N PRO A 211 -12.70 -36.34 -1.01
CA PRO A 211 -12.56 -37.74 -1.38
C PRO A 211 -12.00 -38.60 -0.25
N ALA A 212 -12.40 -39.88 -0.20
CA ALA A 212 -12.06 -40.79 0.91
C ALA A 212 -10.55 -40.93 1.16
N PHE A 213 -9.73 -40.82 0.11
CA PHE A 213 -8.27 -40.87 0.22
C PHE A 213 -7.66 -39.68 0.98
N LEU A 214 -8.39 -38.57 1.15
CA LEU A 214 -7.93 -37.41 1.95
C LEU A 214 -8.15 -37.58 3.45
N LYS A 215 -9.00 -38.53 3.87
CA LYS A 215 -9.38 -38.70 5.27
C LYS A 215 -8.18 -38.91 6.21
N PRO A 216 -7.20 -39.79 5.91
CA PRO A 216 -6.04 -39.97 6.78
C PRO A 216 -5.25 -38.67 7.02
N HIS A 217 -5.15 -37.82 6.00
CA HIS A 217 -4.46 -36.54 6.07
C HIS A 217 -5.23 -35.49 6.88
N LEU A 218 -6.56 -35.49 6.78
CA LEU A 218 -7.44 -34.66 7.61
C LEU A 218 -7.35 -35.06 9.08
N ASP A 219 -7.40 -36.36 9.37
CA ASP A 219 -7.30 -36.90 10.73
C ASP A 219 -5.92 -36.56 11.35
N ALA A 220 -4.83 -36.71 10.59
CA ALA A 220 -3.49 -36.33 11.03
C ALA A 220 -3.39 -34.83 11.38
N ARG A 221 -3.99 -33.96 10.56
CA ARG A 221 -4.04 -32.51 10.82
C ARG A 221 -4.84 -32.19 12.09
N ALA A 222 -5.91 -32.93 12.38
CA ALA A 222 -6.75 -32.72 13.56
C ALA A 222 -6.12 -33.23 14.87
N ALA A 223 -5.12 -34.12 14.79
CA ALA A 223 -4.47 -34.72 15.95
C ALA A 223 -3.51 -33.79 16.71
N VAL A 224 -3.14 -32.64 16.15
CA VAL A 224 -2.26 -31.66 16.81
C VAL A 224 -3.04 -30.90 17.89
N THR A 225 -2.74 -31.17 19.17
CA THR A 225 -3.41 -30.54 20.33
C THR A 225 -2.49 -29.58 21.10
N VAL A 226 -3.09 -28.56 21.73
CA VAL A 226 -2.41 -27.58 22.60
C VAL A 226 -2.51 -27.93 24.09
N THR A 227 -2.94 -29.15 24.41
CA THR A 227 -3.23 -29.57 25.79
C THR A 227 -1.99 -29.65 26.65
N ASP A 228 -0.87 -30.10 26.07
CA ASP A 228 0.33 -30.51 26.80
C ASP A 228 1.44 -29.45 26.85
N ILE A 229 1.16 -28.23 26.37
CA ILE A 229 2.11 -27.12 26.47
C ILE A 229 1.98 -26.38 27.82
N PRO A 230 3.09 -25.88 28.40
CA PRO A 230 3.08 -25.22 29.70
C PRO A 230 2.49 -23.79 29.67
N TYR A 231 1.99 -23.33 28.53
CA TYR A 231 1.48 -21.98 28.34
C TYR A 231 0.03 -21.98 27.85
N THR A 232 -0.72 -20.92 28.18
CA THR A 232 -2.03 -20.62 27.60
C THR A 232 -1.90 -19.41 26.69
N VAL A 233 -2.45 -19.48 25.48
CA VAL A 233 -2.48 -18.35 24.53
C VAL A 233 -3.77 -17.57 24.72
N ASP A 234 -3.66 -16.26 24.95
CA ASP A 234 -4.82 -15.39 25.12
C ASP A 234 -5.20 -14.68 23.82
N SER A 235 -4.19 -14.17 23.09
CA SER A 235 -4.39 -13.42 21.86
C SER A 235 -3.14 -13.39 20.98
N ALA A 236 -3.33 -13.15 19.68
CA ALA A 236 -2.25 -12.92 18.74
C ALA A 236 -1.98 -11.40 18.60
N LEU A 237 -0.72 -11.00 18.73
CA LEU A 237 -0.27 -9.61 18.52
C LEU A 237 0.05 -9.36 17.04
N HIS A 238 0.75 -10.31 16.41
CA HIS A 238 1.25 -10.13 15.05
C HIS A 238 1.40 -11.48 14.34
N PHE A 239 1.19 -11.47 13.02
CA PHE A 239 1.47 -12.62 12.17
C PHE A 239 2.40 -12.22 11.03
N SER A 240 3.43 -13.04 10.84
CA SER A 240 4.29 -13.03 9.65
C SER A 240 4.20 -14.38 8.93
N ASN A 241 4.86 -14.51 7.78
CA ASN A 241 5.08 -15.82 7.18
C ASN A 241 6.03 -16.69 8.03
N GLY A 242 6.93 -16.09 8.81
CA GLY A 242 7.80 -16.84 9.72
C GLY A 242 7.07 -17.48 10.91
N GLY A 243 5.86 -17.02 11.25
CA GLY A 243 5.11 -17.43 12.44
C GLY A 243 4.39 -16.26 13.10
N GLY A 244 3.68 -16.53 14.20
CA GLY A 244 2.98 -15.53 15.01
C GLY A 244 3.73 -15.09 16.28
N VAL A 245 3.30 -13.95 16.82
CA VAL A 245 3.66 -13.47 18.16
C VAL A 245 2.39 -13.40 18.98
N TYR A 246 2.39 -14.03 20.15
CA TYR A 246 1.20 -14.21 20.98
C TYR A 246 1.44 -13.69 22.40
N VAL A 247 0.39 -13.16 23.03
CA VAL A 247 0.35 -12.96 24.49
C VAL A 247 -0.26 -14.19 25.12
N GLY A 248 0.31 -14.61 26.24
CA GLY A 248 -0.20 -15.72 27.01
C GLY A 248 0.24 -15.68 28.46
N HIS A 249 -0.03 -16.77 29.17
CA HIS A 249 0.37 -16.98 30.55
C HIS A 249 1.09 -18.32 30.74
N ASP A 250 2.10 -18.35 31.61
CA ASP A 250 2.71 -19.60 32.08
C ASP A 250 1.76 -20.28 33.07
N ARG A 251 1.37 -21.53 32.79
CA ARG A 251 0.43 -22.29 33.63
C ARG A 251 1.03 -22.65 35.00
N ARG A 252 2.35 -22.59 35.15
CA ARG A 252 3.06 -22.95 36.38
C ARG A 252 3.19 -21.77 37.33
N THR A 253 3.42 -20.57 36.81
CA THR A 253 3.66 -19.35 37.62
C THR A 253 2.51 -18.36 37.58
N GLY A 254 1.65 -18.41 36.55
CA GLY A 254 0.63 -17.41 36.28
C GLY A 254 1.16 -16.12 35.66
N GLU A 255 2.47 -16.04 35.38
CA GLU A 255 3.09 -14.84 34.80
C GLU A 255 2.70 -14.66 33.33
N LYS A 256 2.53 -13.40 32.93
CA LYS A 256 2.26 -13.01 31.56
C LYS A 256 3.53 -13.13 30.72
N VAL A 257 3.41 -13.71 29.54
CA VAL A 257 4.53 -13.99 28.62
C VAL A 257 4.19 -13.61 27.19
N VAL A 258 5.25 -13.42 26.40
CA VAL A 258 5.18 -13.36 24.94
C VAL A 258 5.67 -14.70 24.38
N LEU A 259 4.90 -15.29 23.47
CA LEU A 259 5.28 -16.51 22.75
C LEU A 259 5.56 -16.15 21.30
N LYS A 260 6.80 -16.33 20.85
CA LYS A 260 7.19 -16.18 19.44
C LYS A 260 7.25 -17.54 18.77
N GLU A 261 6.48 -17.71 17.71
CA GLU A 261 6.45 -18.90 16.87
C GLU A 261 7.39 -18.75 15.67
N ALA A 262 8.11 -19.82 15.36
CA ALA A 262 8.94 -19.96 14.18
C ALA A 262 8.59 -21.24 13.40
N ARG A 263 8.20 -21.05 12.15
CA ARG A 263 7.87 -22.08 11.19
C ARG A 263 9.14 -22.57 10.47
N PRO A 264 9.44 -23.88 10.48
CA PRO A 264 10.56 -24.43 9.72
C PRO A 264 10.52 -24.04 8.25
N HIS A 265 11.69 -23.69 7.70
CA HIS A 265 11.90 -23.35 6.28
C HIS A 265 11.08 -22.16 5.75
N ALA A 266 10.33 -21.45 6.58
CA ALA A 266 9.50 -20.32 6.18
C ALA A 266 10.01 -18.99 6.75
N GLY A 267 9.55 -17.87 6.18
CA GLY A 267 9.93 -16.54 6.61
C GLY A 267 11.42 -16.25 6.41
N LEU A 268 11.91 -16.45 5.19
CA LEU A 268 13.31 -16.26 4.84
C LEU A 268 13.73 -14.78 4.99
N ALA A 269 14.88 -14.56 5.61
CA ALA A 269 15.60 -13.27 5.59
C ALA A 269 16.53 -13.16 4.38
N ALA A 270 17.16 -12.00 4.16
CA ALA A 270 18.01 -11.76 2.98
C ALA A 270 19.25 -12.69 2.92
N ASP A 271 19.72 -13.20 4.06
CA ASP A 271 20.79 -14.21 4.14
C ASP A 271 20.31 -15.66 3.91
N GLY A 272 19.02 -15.86 3.65
CA GLY A 272 18.40 -17.17 3.49
C GLY A 272 18.06 -17.88 4.82
N ALA A 273 18.28 -17.25 5.97
CA ALA A 273 17.91 -17.83 7.25
C ALA A 273 16.38 -17.92 7.39
N ASP A 274 15.88 -19.09 7.75
CA ASP A 274 14.47 -19.31 8.06
C ASP A 274 14.09 -18.78 9.45
N ALA A 275 12.79 -18.81 9.76
CA ALA A 275 12.29 -18.34 11.04
C ALA A 275 12.89 -19.09 12.24
N VAL A 276 13.14 -20.40 12.13
CA VAL A 276 13.71 -21.20 13.23
C VAL A 276 15.16 -20.79 13.50
N THR A 277 15.94 -20.59 12.44
CA THR A 277 17.31 -20.09 12.55
C THR A 277 17.34 -18.72 13.21
N ARG A 278 16.44 -17.81 12.81
CA ARG A 278 16.33 -16.46 13.39
C ARG A 278 15.87 -16.49 14.85
N LEU A 279 14.91 -17.35 15.20
CA LEU A 279 14.45 -17.52 16.59
C LEU A 279 15.58 -18.01 17.51
N ARG A 280 16.44 -18.93 17.01
CA ARG A 280 17.61 -19.40 17.76
C ARG A 280 18.67 -18.31 17.95
N ARG A 281 18.86 -17.43 16.94
CA ARG A 281 19.75 -16.26 17.07
C ARG A 281 19.23 -15.31 18.13
N GLU A 282 17.94 -15.01 18.12
CA GLU A 282 17.28 -14.19 19.13
C GLU A 282 17.46 -14.78 20.53
N GLN A 283 17.16 -16.07 20.72
CA GLN A 283 17.37 -16.76 22.00
C GLN A 283 18.82 -16.61 22.48
N THR A 284 19.80 -16.88 21.60
CA THR A 284 21.22 -16.81 21.94
C THR A 284 21.66 -15.39 22.32
N ALA A 285 21.14 -14.38 21.62
CA ALA A 285 21.41 -12.97 21.92
C ALA A 285 20.84 -12.59 23.29
N LEU A 286 19.59 -12.93 23.57
CA LEU A 286 18.92 -12.59 24.83
C LEU A 286 19.55 -13.30 26.03
N GLU A 287 19.94 -14.58 25.90
CA GLU A 287 20.67 -15.30 26.95
C GLU A 287 22.01 -14.63 27.29
N ARG A 288 22.69 -14.01 26.32
CA ARG A 288 23.92 -13.22 26.56
C ARG A 288 23.62 -11.86 27.19
N LEU A 289 22.46 -11.31 26.94
CA LEU A 289 22.01 -10.00 27.42
C LEU A 289 21.25 -10.08 28.74
N ALA A 290 21.01 -11.29 29.26
CA ALA A 290 20.35 -11.53 30.54
C ALA A 290 20.90 -10.64 31.66
N GLY A 291 19.97 -10.12 32.46
CA GLY A 291 20.20 -9.16 33.54
C GLY A 291 20.34 -7.70 33.11
N LEU A 292 20.23 -7.38 31.82
CA LEU A 292 20.13 -5.99 31.38
C LEU A 292 18.69 -5.48 31.50
N PRO A 293 18.46 -4.27 32.04
CA PRO A 293 17.11 -3.70 32.16
C PRO A 293 16.53 -3.26 30.80
N TYR A 294 17.30 -3.38 29.72
CA TYR A 294 16.95 -2.90 28.38
C TYR A 294 16.44 -4.02 27.47
N THR A 295 16.38 -5.26 27.92
CA THR A 295 16.08 -6.44 27.07
C THR A 295 15.16 -7.43 27.79
N PRO A 296 14.26 -8.12 27.08
CA PRO A 296 13.39 -9.12 27.69
C PRO A 296 14.14 -10.38 28.12
N GLU A 297 13.72 -11.00 29.21
CA GLU A 297 14.27 -12.29 29.66
C GLU A 297 13.66 -13.50 28.93
N VAL A 298 14.48 -14.52 28.66
CA VAL A 298 14.03 -15.82 28.11
C VAL A 298 13.38 -16.66 29.20
N ARG A 299 12.15 -17.14 28.96
CA ARG A 299 11.37 -17.96 29.90
C ARG A 299 11.37 -19.45 29.56
N GLY A 300 11.59 -19.80 28.29
CA GLY A 300 11.70 -21.19 27.85
C GLY A 300 11.51 -21.38 26.35
N THR A 301 11.67 -22.62 25.88
CA THR A 301 11.40 -23.02 24.49
C THR A 301 10.62 -24.32 24.44
N PHE A 302 9.83 -24.51 23.39
CA PHE A 302 9.10 -25.76 23.13
C PHE A 302 8.80 -25.93 21.63
N VAL A 303 8.33 -27.11 21.25
CA VAL A 303 7.89 -27.42 19.87
C VAL A 303 6.45 -27.89 19.89
N LEU A 304 5.64 -27.39 18.95
CA LEU A 304 4.24 -27.76 18.78
C LEU A 304 3.92 -27.81 17.28
N GLY A 305 3.45 -28.97 16.78
CA GLY A 305 3.10 -29.15 15.37
C GLY A 305 4.24 -28.77 14.42
N ASP A 306 5.45 -29.28 14.68
CA ASP A 306 6.72 -28.95 14.00
C ASP A 306 7.20 -27.49 14.15
N HIS A 307 6.41 -26.60 14.74
CA HIS A 307 6.79 -25.19 14.92
C HIS A 307 7.54 -24.99 16.23
N HIS A 308 8.56 -24.14 16.19
CA HIS A 308 9.39 -23.81 17.35
C HIS A 308 8.83 -22.57 18.06
N PHE A 309 8.82 -22.59 19.39
CA PHE A 309 8.36 -21.47 20.19
C PHE A 309 9.44 -21.01 21.16
N LEU A 310 9.58 -19.67 21.28
CA LEU A 310 10.37 -18.99 22.31
C LEU A 310 9.40 -18.24 23.23
N ALA A 311 9.38 -18.61 24.50
CA ALA A 311 8.66 -17.91 25.54
C ALA A 311 9.56 -16.85 26.18
N MET A 312 9.05 -15.63 26.31
CA MET A 312 9.79 -14.45 26.72
C MET A 312 8.98 -13.66 27.74
N GLU A 313 9.68 -12.82 28.50
CA GLU A 313 9.05 -11.81 29.34
C GLU A 313 8.11 -10.89 28.54
N PHE A 314 6.94 -10.61 29.11
CA PHE A 314 6.05 -9.58 28.59
C PHE A 314 6.52 -8.20 29.07
N LEU A 315 6.83 -7.31 28.12
CA LEU A 315 7.22 -5.93 28.43
C LEU A 315 5.99 -5.02 28.43
N GLU A 316 5.77 -4.31 29.53
CA GLU A 316 4.76 -3.26 29.61
C GLU A 316 5.22 -1.99 28.85
N GLY A 317 4.28 -1.24 28.30
CA GLY A 317 4.55 0.00 27.57
C GLY A 317 4.03 0.01 26.14
N LYS A 318 4.55 0.94 25.33
CA LYS A 318 4.14 1.13 23.93
C LYS A 318 5.36 1.31 23.02
N PRO A 319 5.32 0.76 21.79
CA PRO A 319 6.35 1.05 20.79
C PRO A 319 6.47 2.55 20.50
N LEU A 320 7.70 3.06 20.37
CA LEU A 320 8.02 4.48 20.20
C LEU A 320 7.28 5.13 19.02
N ASN A 321 7.05 4.39 17.93
CA ASN A 321 6.28 4.89 16.78
C ASN A 321 4.85 5.35 17.16
N THR A 322 4.27 4.79 18.22
CA THR A 322 2.91 5.12 18.69
C THR A 322 2.82 6.54 19.25
N PHE A 323 3.93 7.09 19.73
CA PHE A 323 3.97 8.43 20.32
C PHE A 323 3.92 9.53 19.27
N PHE A 324 4.25 9.28 17.99
CA PHE A 324 4.11 10.29 16.94
C PHE A 324 2.66 10.73 16.77
N ALA A 325 1.72 9.80 16.69
CA ALA A 325 0.30 10.11 16.53
C ALA A 325 -0.32 10.75 17.77
N ARG A 326 0.34 10.68 18.94
CA ARG A 326 -0.20 11.15 20.23
C ARG A 326 0.45 12.42 20.75
N ARG A 327 1.71 12.66 20.39
CA ARG A 327 2.58 13.68 21.03
C ARG A 327 3.21 14.64 20.03
N HIS A 328 3.34 14.28 18.75
CA HIS A 328 4.14 15.06 17.82
C HIS A 328 3.44 16.39 17.48
N PRO A 329 4.01 17.57 17.81
CA PRO A 329 3.29 18.85 17.73
C PRO A 329 2.81 19.21 16.31
N LEU A 330 3.53 18.78 15.27
CA LEU A 330 3.17 19.09 13.88
C LEU A 330 1.94 18.33 13.33
N ILE A 331 1.31 17.45 14.13
CA ILE A 331 0.01 16.86 13.74
C ILE A 331 -1.15 17.86 13.95
N GLU A 332 -0.90 18.93 14.70
CA GLU A 332 -1.82 20.06 14.88
C GLU A 332 -1.57 21.15 13.83
N ALA A 333 -2.54 22.04 13.67
CA ALA A 333 -2.46 23.14 12.70
C ALA A 333 -1.44 24.21 13.12
N ASP A 334 -1.49 24.64 14.39
CA ASP A 334 -0.68 25.73 14.94
C ASP A 334 -0.13 25.34 16.33
N PRO A 335 0.95 24.52 16.40
CA PRO A 335 1.56 24.15 17.66
C PRO A 335 2.20 25.37 18.34
N THR A 336 2.05 25.46 19.68
CA THR A 336 2.65 26.57 20.44
C THR A 336 4.17 26.39 20.60
N PRO A 337 4.93 27.48 20.78
CA PRO A 337 6.37 27.40 21.07
C PRO A 337 6.68 26.51 22.30
N GLU A 338 5.82 26.53 23.31
CA GLU A 338 5.94 25.70 24.51
C GLU A 338 5.79 24.21 24.18
N SER A 339 4.80 23.82 23.37
CA SER A 339 4.61 22.41 23.00
C SER A 339 5.77 21.88 22.15
N LEU A 340 6.34 22.72 21.28
CA LEU A 340 7.54 22.41 20.50
C LEU A 340 8.77 22.22 21.42
N ALA A 341 8.94 23.05 22.45
CA ALA A 341 10.01 22.93 23.42
C ALA A 341 9.87 21.67 24.29
N GLU A 342 8.69 21.42 24.86
CA GLU A 342 8.39 20.23 25.66
C GLU A 342 8.58 18.93 24.86
N TYR A 343 8.19 18.93 23.59
CA TYR A 343 8.44 17.79 22.70
C TYR A 343 9.93 17.60 22.43
N THR A 344 10.67 18.68 22.23
CA THR A 344 12.12 18.63 21.99
C THR A 344 12.87 18.04 23.17
N GLU A 345 12.57 18.50 24.39
CA GLU A 345 13.17 17.94 25.62
C GLU A 345 12.85 16.45 25.78
N TRP A 346 11.61 16.06 25.48
CA TRP A 346 11.19 14.66 25.48
C TRP A 346 11.96 13.84 24.44
N ALA A 347 12.04 14.29 23.19
CA ALA A 347 12.71 13.60 22.10
C ALA A 347 14.22 13.40 22.40
N LEU A 348 14.88 14.44 22.92
CA LEU A 348 16.29 14.37 23.32
C LEU A 348 16.51 13.40 24.49
N ARG A 349 15.56 13.31 25.45
CA ARG A 349 15.62 12.32 26.53
C ARG A 349 15.44 10.90 26.01
N ILE A 350 14.44 10.66 25.16
CA ILE A 350 14.20 9.34 24.56
C ILE A 350 15.40 8.89 23.73
N HIS A 351 15.97 9.76 22.90
CA HIS A 351 17.17 9.42 22.12
C HIS A 351 18.33 8.96 23.03
N ARG A 352 18.58 9.69 24.12
CA ARG A 352 19.62 9.34 25.10
C ARG A 352 19.38 7.98 25.77
N LEU A 353 18.14 7.70 26.18
CA LEU A 353 17.79 6.39 26.77
C LEU A 353 18.02 5.24 25.79
N VAL A 354 17.74 5.47 24.50
CA VAL A 354 17.99 4.47 23.45
C VAL A 354 19.49 4.30 23.20
N GLU A 355 20.27 5.39 23.18
CA GLU A 355 21.73 5.36 23.07
C GLU A 355 22.35 4.56 24.23
N GLU A 356 21.93 4.82 25.47
CA GLU A 356 22.35 4.06 26.66
C GLU A 356 22.02 2.56 26.56
N ALA A 357 20.83 2.22 26.06
CA ALA A 357 20.42 0.82 25.84
C ALA A 357 21.30 0.12 24.79
N VAL A 358 21.60 0.80 23.68
CA VAL A 358 22.46 0.28 22.61
C VAL A 358 23.89 0.08 23.13
N ASP A 359 24.43 1.05 23.87
CA ASP A 359 25.77 0.95 24.46
C ASP A 359 25.87 -0.24 25.44
N ALA A 360 24.84 -0.48 26.24
CA ALA A 360 24.78 -1.62 27.16
C ALA A 360 24.77 -2.98 26.41
N VAL A 361 24.08 -3.05 25.27
CA VAL A 361 24.05 -4.23 24.39
C VAL A 361 25.42 -4.42 23.72
N HIS A 362 26.05 -3.35 23.23
CA HIS A 362 27.39 -3.38 22.63
C HIS A 362 28.46 -3.82 23.63
N ALA A 363 28.35 -3.40 24.90
CA ALA A 363 29.25 -3.80 25.97
C ALA A 363 29.26 -5.32 26.25
N ARG A 364 28.19 -6.04 25.85
CA ARG A 364 28.10 -7.51 25.88
C ARG A 364 28.56 -8.18 24.58
N GLY A 365 29.12 -7.41 23.63
CA GLY A 365 29.61 -7.90 22.34
C GLY A 365 28.52 -8.20 21.31
N VAL A 366 27.29 -7.73 21.55
CA VAL A 366 26.14 -7.97 20.67
C VAL A 366 25.87 -6.72 19.82
N VAL A 367 25.69 -6.92 18.53
CA VAL A 367 25.22 -5.91 17.58
C VAL A 367 23.72 -6.13 17.41
N PHE A 368 22.91 -5.08 17.54
CA PHE A 368 21.45 -5.19 17.49
C PHE A 368 20.94 -5.37 16.05
N ASN A 369 21.53 -4.67 15.07
CA ASN A 369 21.29 -4.74 13.64
C ASN A 369 19.88 -4.39 13.14
N ASP A 370 18.88 -4.13 13.98
CA ASP A 370 17.53 -3.74 13.52
C ASP A 370 16.90 -2.63 14.39
N LEU A 371 17.71 -1.61 14.71
CA LEU A 371 17.24 -0.47 15.50
C LEU A 371 16.32 0.43 14.67
N HIS A 372 15.07 0.52 15.10
CA HIS A 372 14.08 1.43 14.53
C HIS A 372 12.91 1.66 15.50
N LEU A 373 12.05 2.65 15.20
CA LEU A 373 10.95 3.11 16.06
C LEU A 373 9.98 2.00 16.56
N PHE A 374 9.75 0.95 15.77
CA PHE A 374 8.88 -0.17 16.19
C PHE A 374 9.55 -1.17 17.13
N ASN A 375 10.88 -1.19 17.22
CA ASN A 375 11.67 -2.12 18.05
C ASN A 375 12.14 -1.46 19.36
N ILE A 376 11.61 -0.29 19.69
CA ILE A 376 11.88 0.45 20.92
C ILE A 376 10.57 0.54 21.69
N MET A 377 10.47 -0.16 22.81
CA MET A 377 9.37 -0.05 23.76
C MET A 377 9.66 1.10 24.73
N VAL A 378 8.71 2.00 24.92
CA VAL A 378 8.76 3.07 25.93
C VAL A 378 7.80 2.71 27.06
N SER A 379 8.27 2.80 28.31
CA SER A 379 7.43 2.56 29.49
C SER A 379 6.23 3.52 29.54
N GLU A 380 5.18 3.14 30.26
CA GLU A 380 3.95 3.96 30.35
C GLU A 380 4.19 5.35 30.95
N ASP A 381 5.17 5.48 31.85
CA ASP A 381 5.60 6.73 32.46
C ASP A 381 6.67 7.48 31.64
N GLU A 382 7.07 6.93 30.50
CA GLU A 382 8.05 7.52 29.56
C GLU A 382 9.44 7.79 30.19
N THR A 383 9.81 7.03 31.22
CA THR A 383 11.10 7.16 31.93
C THR A 383 12.15 6.14 31.52
N SER A 384 11.75 5.05 30.85
CA SER A 384 12.66 3.98 30.44
C SER A 384 12.32 3.45 29.05
N VAL A 385 13.32 2.81 28.42
CA VAL A 385 13.17 2.14 27.12
C VAL A 385 13.69 0.71 27.20
N MET A 386 13.08 -0.18 26.43
CA MET A 386 13.52 -1.55 26.23
C MET A 386 13.55 -1.86 24.73
N LEU A 387 14.56 -2.60 24.30
CA LEU A 387 14.73 -3.03 22.91
C LEU A 387 13.98 -4.35 22.68
N LEU A 388 13.33 -4.46 21.52
CA LEU A 388 12.52 -5.61 21.11
C LEU A 388 13.12 -6.27 19.86
N ASP A 389 12.79 -7.55 19.66
CA ASP A 389 13.07 -8.29 18.41
C ASP A 389 14.57 -8.44 18.07
N PHE A 390 15.26 -9.34 18.78
CA PHE A 390 16.69 -9.61 18.59
C PHE A 390 16.98 -10.63 17.46
N GLU A 391 16.05 -10.86 16.55
CA GLU A 391 16.19 -11.85 15.47
C GLU A 391 17.31 -11.52 14.47
N ALA A 392 17.66 -10.24 14.33
CA ALA A 392 18.76 -9.74 13.49
C ALA A 392 20.08 -9.61 14.26
N ALA A 393 20.06 -9.79 15.58
CA ALA A 393 21.23 -9.60 16.43
C ALA A 393 22.31 -10.62 16.10
N ALA A 394 23.56 -10.19 16.22
CA ALA A 394 24.73 -11.02 15.96
C ALA A 394 25.86 -10.68 16.92
N HIS A 395 26.74 -11.63 17.20
CA HIS A 395 27.96 -11.31 17.92
C HIS A 395 28.90 -10.50 17.01
N ILE A 396 29.64 -9.55 17.59
CA ILE A 396 30.53 -8.65 16.85
C ILE A 396 31.56 -9.39 15.98
N ASP A 397 32.07 -10.52 16.47
CA ASP A 397 33.06 -11.35 15.77
C ASP A 397 32.53 -12.00 14.49
N GLU A 398 31.21 -12.11 14.35
CA GLU A 398 30.61 -12.67 13.14
C GLU A 398 30.67 -11.70 11.95
N GLY A 399 30.91 -10.40 12.20
CA GLY A 399 31.12 -9.38 11.16
C GLY A 399 29.98 -9.28 10.14
N ARG A 400 28.77 -9.71 10.53
CA ARG A 400 27.61 -9.80 9.63
C ARG A 400 27.18 -8.42 9.14
N ARG A 401 26.62 -8.41 7.93
CA ARG A 401 25.85 -7.26 7.44
C ARG A 401 24.45 -7.30 8.05
N GLN A 402 23.77 -6.17 7.97
CA GLN A 402 22.33 -6.10 8.21
C GLN A 402 21.58 -6.96 7.17
N THR A 403 20.84 -7.98 7.62
CA THR A 403 20.12 -8.94 6.76
C THR A 403 18.61 -8.82 6.83
N VAL A 404 18.11 -8.15 7.88
CA VAL A 404 16.73 -7.71 8.07
C VAL A 404 16.85 -6.26 8.52
N ALA A 405 16.12 -5.37 7.86
CA ALA A 405 16.15 -3.95 8.17
C ALA A 405 14.81 -3.31 7.86
N ASN A 406 14.38 -2.41 8.73
CA ASN A 406 13.40 -1.41 8.36
C ASN A 406 13.98 -0.49 7.26
N PRO A 407 13.29 -0.29 6.12
CA PRO A 407 13.79 0.56 5.03
C PRO A 407 14.17 1.98 5.46
N ALA A 408 13.55 2.50 6.52
CA ALA A 408 13.80 3.82 7.05
C ALA A 408 15.08 3.93 7.91
N PHE A 409 15.74 2.82 8.21
CA PHE A 409 16.92 2.72 9.07
C PHE A 409 18.02 1.82 8.47
N VAL A 410 17.89 1.40 7.21
CA VAL A 410 18.86 0.51 6.56
C VAL A 410 20.20 1.21 6.37
N ALA A 411 21.27 0.60 6.90
CA ALA A 411 22.61 1.16 6.81
C ALA A 411 23.23 0.95 5.42
N PRO A 412 24.09 1.88 4.96
CA PRO A 412 24.86 1.70 3.73
C PRO A 412 25.70 0.39 3.73
N PRO A 413 25.92 -0.25 2.56
CA PRO A 413 26.54 -1.60 2.48
C PRO A 413 27.99 -1.71 3.01
N ASP A 414 28.66 -0.59 3.22
CA ASP A 414 30.01 -0.48 3.78
C ASP A 414 30.03 -0.47 5.32
N ARG A 415 28.87 -0.25 5.97
CA ARG A 415 28.73 -0.34 7.44
C ARG A 415 28.59 -1.78 7.92
N ARG A 416 29.25 -2.12 9.02
CA ARG A 416 29.27 -3.47 9.64
C ARG A 416 29.42 -3.38 11.16
N GLY A 417 28.99 -4.43 11.86
CA GLY A 417 29.07 -4.50 13.32
C GLY A 417 28.38 -3.30 13.98
N PHE A 418 28.97 -2.76 15.06
CA PHE A 418 28.43 -1.60 15.77
C PHE A 418 28.23 -0.34 14.91
N ALA A 419 28.87 -0.24 13.73
CA ALA A 419 28.62 0.87 12.82
C ALA A 419 27.18 0.87 12.25
N VAL A 420 26.53 -0.29 12.18
CA VAL A 420 25.13 -0.41 11.75
C VAL A 420 24.20 0.27 12.76
N ASP A 421 24.38 -0.04 14.04
CA ASP A 421 23.55 0.54 15.11
C ASP A 421 23.84 2.04 15.29
N ARG A 422 25.09 2.48 15.12
CA ARG A 422 25.45 3.91 15.12
C ARG A 422 24.75 4.69 14.00
N TYR A 423 24.71 4.13 12.79
CA TYR A 423 23.94 4.71 11.69
C TYR A 423 22.44 4.78 12.03
N ALA A 424 21.87 3.73 12.62
CA ALA A 424 20.47 3.73 13.02
C ALA A 424 20.16 4.75 14.12
N LEU A 425 21.06 4.95 15.09
CA LEU A 425 20.97 6.01 16.10
C LEU A 425 21.02 7.40 15.46
N ALA A 426 21.86 7.62 14.44
CA ALA A 426 21.88 8.87 13.68
C ALA A 426 20.55 9.10 12.93
N CYS A 427 20.00 8.07 12.28
CA CYS A 427 18.67 8.13 11.68
C CYS A 427 17.60 8.49 12.72
N LEU A 428 17.68 7.92 13.93
CA LEU A 428 16.74 8.19 15.02
C LEU A 428 16.75 9.66 15.45
N ARG A 429 17.91 10.33 15.47
CA ARG A 429 18.03 11.76 15.79
C ARG A 429 17.14 12.62 14.89
N ILE A 430 17.09 12.32 13.59
CA ILE A 430 16.23 13.04 12.64
C ILE A 430 14.79 12.52 12.71
N ALA A 431 14.60 11.20 12.78
CA ALA A 431 13.29 10.57 12.74
C ALA A 431 12.37 11.05 13.87
N LEU A 432 12.90 11.33 15.05
CA LEU A 432 12.14 11.88 16.19
C LEU A 432 11.47 13.23 15.89
N PHE A 433 11.98 14.02 14.95
CA PHE A 433 11.39 15.32 14.57
C PHE A 433 10.77 15.32 13.19
N MET A 434 11.30 14.50 12.27
CA MET A 434 10.88 14.39 10.88
C MET A 434 10.96 12.91 10.47
N PRO A 435 9.92 12.10 10.74
CA PRO A 435 9.93 10.65 10.51
C PRO A 435 9.75 10.28 9.02
N LEU A 436 10.63 10.81 8.16
CA LEU A 436 10.69 10.61 6.71
C LEU A 436 12.01 9.97 6.28
N THR A 437 12.66 9.21 7.16
CA THR A 437 13.99 8.61 6.93
C THR A 437 13.99 7.49 5.88
N SER A 438 12.82 6.99 5.47
CA SER A 438 12.67 6.09 4.31
C SER A 438 13.11 6.71 2.98
N LEU A 439 13.30 8.03 2.94
CA LEU A 439 13.82 8.75 1.78
C LEU A 439 15.35 8.74 1.68
N PHE A 440 16.08 8.40 2.74
CA PHE A 440 17.55 8.41 2.72
C PHE A 440 18.16 7.41 1.73
N PRO A 441 17.60 6.19 1.55
CA PRO A 441 18.04 5.28 0.49
C PRO A 441 17.84 5.81 -0.94
N LEU A 442 16.90 6.74 -1.15
CA LEU A 442 16.69 7.38 -2.47
C LEU A 442 17.75 8.45 -2.71
N ASP A 443 17.95 9.33 -1.73
CA ASP A 443 18.96 10.38 -1.78
C ASP A 443 19.47 10.71 -0.36
N PRO A 444 20.74 10.41 -0.03
CA PRO A 444 21.32 10.73 1.28
C PRO A 444 21.30 12.22 1.63
N GLY A 445 21.31 13.12 0.62
CA GLY A 445 21.20 14.56 0.82
C GLY A 445 19.90 14.98 1.52
N LYS A 446 18.88 14.11 1.49
CA LYS A 446 17.62 14.32 2.20
C LYS A 446 17.80 14.42 3.71
N ALA A 447 18.82 13.77 4.29
CA ALA A 447 19.11 13.86 5.71
C ALA A 447 19.36 15.31 6.15
N ARG A 448 20.17 16.07 5.38
CA ARG A 448 20.40 17.49 5.65
C ARG A 448 19.14 18.32 5.51
N HIS A 449 18.38 18.10 4.44
CA HIS A 449 17.14 18.82 4.22
C HIS A 449 16.15 18.63 5.38
N LEU A 450 15.96 17.41 5.88
CA LEU A 450 15.09 17.16 7.02
C LEU A 450 15.66 17.72 8.33
N ALA A 451 16.98 17.70 8.52
CA ALA A 451 17.64 18.35 9.66
C ALA A 451 17.42 19.87 9.65
N ASP A 452 17.51 20.52 8.50
CA ASP A 452 17.25 21.96 8.35
C ASP A 452 15.78 22.29 8.67
N ILE A 453 14.84 21.47 8.20
CA ILE A 453 13.42 21.63 8.52
C ILE A 453 13.18 21.41 10.02
N ALA A 454 13.78 20.38 10.62
CA ALA A 454 13.66 20.11 12.05
C ALA A 454 14.18 21.29 12.89
N ALA A 455 15.35 21.82 12.57
CA ALA A 455 15.94 22.99 13.25
C ALA A 455 15.11 24.27 13.09
N ALA A 456 14.35 24.40 12.00
CA ALA A 456 13.47 25.54 11.77
C ALA A 456 12.17 25.49 12.60
N HIS A 457 11.70 24.29 12.98
CA HIS A 457 10.44 24.11 13.71
C HIS A 457 10.65 23.83 15.21
N PHE A 458 11.72 23.14 15.57
CA PHE A 458 11.98 22.70 16.94
C PHE A 458 13.21 23.40 17.50
N PRO A 459 13.21 23.79 18.79
CA PRO A 459 14.38 24.36 19.47
C PRO A 459 15.46 23.29 19.78
N VAL A 460 15.81 22.47 18.80
CA VAL A 460 16.83 21.42 18.90
C VAL A 460 18.23 22.00 18.70
N PRO A 461 19.23 21.63 19.53
CA PRO A 461 20.60 22.06 19.32
C PRO A 461 21.12 21.63 17.95
N ARG A 462 21.61 22.58 17.15
CA ARG A 462 22.01 22.30 15.77
C ARG A 462 23.07 21.20 15.65
N GLY A 463 24.03 21.15 16.57
CA GLY A 463 25.06 20.11 16.60
C GLY A 463 24.52 18.67 16.71
N PHE A 464 23.40 18.47 17.41
CA PHE A 464 22.75 17.15 17.52
C PHE A 464 22.31 16.61 16.16
N LEU A 465 21.79 17.50 15.30
CA LEU A 465 21.36 17.15 13.94
C LEU A 465 22.54 17.09 12.96
N ASP A 466 23.52 17.98 13.08
CA ASP A 466 24.70 17.97 12.20
C ASP A 466 25.52 16.68 12.35
N GLU A 467 25.68 16.17 13.57
CA GLU A 467 26.31 14.87 13.81
C GLU A 467 25.56 13.73 13.11
N ALA A 468 24.21 13.77 13.11
CA ALA A 468 23.41 12.79 12.41
C ALA A 468 23.61 12.86 10.89
N VAL A 469 23.63 14.07 10.34
CA VAL A 469 23.85 14.30 8.91
C VAL A 469 25.22 13.82 8.47
N GLU A 470 26.27 14.04 9.27
CA GLU A 470 27.62 13.57 8.96
C GLU A 470 27.70 12.03 8.95
N GLU A 471 27.08 11.34 9.92
CA GLU A 471 27.06 9.86 9.94
C GLU A 471 26.27 9.27 8.76
N ILE A 472 25.15 9.91 8.37
CA ILE A 472 24.24 9.39 7.34
C ILE A 472 24.73 9.68 5.92
N ALA A 473 25.06 10.94 5.64
CA ALA A 473 25.33 11.44 4.30
C ALA A 473 26.79 11.85 4.07
N GLY A 474 27.60 11.91 5.14
CA GLY A 474 28.94 12.48 5.11
C GLY A 474 28.94 14.00 4.91
N SER A 475 30.15 14.54 4.81
CA SER A 475 30.43 15.96 4.60
C SER A 475 30.16 16.35 3.15
N SER A 476 28.90 16.57 2.78
CA SER A 476 28.53 17.04 1.44
C SER A 476 28.41 18.56 1.35
N ALA A 477 28.70 19.13 0.18
CA ALA A 477 28.80 20.57 -0.05
C ALA A 477 27.46 21.33 0.16
N GLY A 478 27.57 22.62 0.50
CA GLY A 478 26.44 23.52 0.75
C GLY A 478 25.66 23.91 -0.52
N GLY A 479 24.35 24.13 -0.35
CA GLY A 479 23.41 24.51 -1.42
C GLY A 479 21.98 24.03 -1.10
N PRO A 480 20.95 24.54 -1.80
CA PRO A 480 19.58 24.04 -1.65
C PRO A 480 19.49 22.59 -2.16
N TYR A 481 18.81 21.74 -1.38
CA TYR A 481 18.62 20.33 -1.73
C TYR A 481 17.64 20.13 -2.89
N LEU A 482 16.53 20.89 -2.90
CA LEU A 482 15.53 20.77 -3.95
C LEU A 482 15.96 21.54 -5.21
N PRO A 483 15.72 20.99 -6.42
CA PRO A 483 16.03 21.68 -7.66
C PRO A 483 15.16 22.92 -7.89
N VAL A 484 13.95 22.91 -7.33
CA VAL A 484 12.99 24.02 -7.33
C VAL A 484 12.00 23.79 -6.18
N GLU A 485 11.59 24.86 -5.51
CA GLU A 485 10.57 24.79 -4.47
C GLU A 485 9.20 24.45 -5.08
N PRO A 486 8.38 23.57 -4.47
CA PRO A 486 7.07 23.21 -5.01
C PRO A 486 6.15 24.41 -5.29
N GLY A 487 6.23 25.46 -4.47
CA GLY A 487 5.47 26.70 -4.62
C GLY A 487 5.95 27.66 -5.71
N ASP A 488 7.13 27.43 -6.32
CA ASP A 488 7.68 28.28 -7.40
C ASP A 488 7.05 27.92 -8.76
N TRP A 489 5.77 28.24 -8.93
CA TRP A 489 5.01 27.98 -10.17
C TRP A 489 5.26 29.09 -11.22
N PRO A 490 5.51 28.77 -12.52
CA PRO A 490 5.41 27.46 -13.16
C PRO A 490 6.72 26.65 -13.21
N ARG A 491 7.80 27.08 -12.54
CA ARG A 491 9.08 26.36 -12.60
C ARG A 491 8.99 24.98 -11.98
N SER A 492 8.23 24.82 -10.90
CA SER A 492 7.93 23.53 -10.27
C SER A 492 7.16 22.60 -11.21
N ARG A 493 6.16 23.12 -11.94
CA ARG A 493 5.46 22.40 -13.03
C ARG A 493 6.46 21.83 -14.03
N ASP A 494 7.26 22.69 -14.65
CA ASP A 494 8.17 22.30 -15.72
C ASP A 494 9.25 21.32 -15.23
N SER A 495 9.62 21.39 -13.95
CA SER A 495 10.52 20.45 -13.31
C SER A 495 9.87 19.08 -13.14
N MET A 496 8.67 18.99 -12.55
CA MET A 496 7.93 17.73 -12.39
C MET A 496 7.61 17.06 -13.73
N VAL A 497 7.22 17.84 -14.74
CA VAL A 497 6.95 17.33 -16.09
C VAL A 497 8.20 16.68 -16.69
N ARG A 498 9.37 17.31 -16.54
CA ARG A 498 10.64 16.72 -16.99
C ARG A 498 10.99 15.44 -16.23
N ALA A 499 10.73 15.37 -14.92
CA ALA A 499 10.92 14.15 -14.13
C ALA A 499 10.03 13.00 -14.63
N VAL A 500 8.75 13.28 -14.90
CA VAL A 500 7.78 12.31 -15.42
C VAL A 500 8.21 11.81 -16.80
N LEU A 501 8.51 12.71 -17.74
CA LEU A 501 8.90 12.33 -19.11
C LEU A 501 10.22 11.57 -19.14
N ALA A 502 11.19 11.92 -18.28
CA ALA A 502 12.48 11.22 -18.18
C ALA A 502 12.36 9.78 -17.63
N SER A 503 11.22 9.42 -17.05
CA SER A 503 10.97 8.07 -16.50
C SER A 503 10.27 7.11 -17.47
N ALA A 504 9.89 7.59 -18.65
CA ALA A 504 9.12 6.82 -19.64
C ALA A 504 9.87 5.57 -20.11
N THR A 505 9.13 4.47 -20.28
CA THR A 505 9.60 3.18 -20.80
C THR A 505 8.70 2.70 -21.94
N PRO A 506 8.74 3.36 -23.12
CA PRO A 506 7.84 3.08 -24.25
C PRO A 506 7.96 1.67 -24.82
N GLU A 507 9.09 1.00 -24.59
CA GLU A 507 9.37 -0.38 -25.00
C GLU A 507 8.62 -1.44 -24.17
N ARG A 508 8.05 -1.05 -23.02
CA ARG A 508 7.29 -1.95 -22.15
C ARG A 508 5.86 -2.09 -22.63
N GLU A 509 5.29 -3.26 -22.34
CA GLU A 509 3.91 -3.59 -22.66
C GLU A 509 2.96 -3.42 -21.46
N ASP A 510 3.49 -3.51 -20.24
CA ASP A 510 2.71 -3.51 -19.01
C ASP A 510 2.51 -2.10 -18.43
N ARG A 511 3.45 -1.17 -18.67
CA ARG A 511 3.38 0.23 -18.22
C ARG A 511 4.18 1.18 -19.12
N PHE A 512 3.74 2.42 -19.30
CA PHE A 512 4.54 3.47 -19.95
C PHE A 512 5.33 4.30 -18.92
N PHE A 513 4.66 4.77 -17.87
CA PHE A 513 5.28 5.47 -16.75
C PHE A 513 5.33 4.57 -15.50
N PRO A 514 6.39 4.60 -14.70
CA PRO A 514 6.45 3.87 -13.44
C PRO A 514 5.51 4.48 -12.38
N GLY A 515 4.55 3.70 -11.89
CA GLY A 515 3.69 4.05 -10.76
C GLY A 515 3.97 3.28 -9.47
N ASP A 516 2.98 3.27 -8.58
CA ASP A 516 2.85 2.42 -7.40
C ASP A 516 2.76 0.94 -7.75
N ILE A 517 2.98 0.05 -6.77
CA ILE A 517 2.85 -1.41 -6.98
C ILE A 517 1.43 -1.82 -7.40
N ALA A 518 0.41 -1.01 -7.12
CA ALA A 518 -0.97 -1.24 -7.54
C ALA A 518 -1.13 -1.40 -9.06
N GLN A 519 -0.22 -0.82 -9.87
CA GLN A 519 -0.22 -1.01 -11.33
C GLN A 519 0.00 -2.48 -11.75
N PHE A 520 0.52 -3.33 -10.86
CA PHE A 520 0.75 -4.75 -11.09
C PHE A 520 -0.30 -5.66 -10.43
N ALA A 521 -1.31 -5.09 -9.75
CA ALA A 521 -2.30 -5.84 -8.99
C ALA A 521 -3.41 -6.45 -9.87
N ALA A 522 -3.75 -5.79 -10.98
CA ALA A 522 -4.79 -6.20 -11.90
C ALA A 522 -4.31 -6.12 -13.36
N ALA A 523 -4.99 -6.87 -14.23
CA ALA A 523 -4.75 -6.82 -15.68
C ALA A 523 -4.96 -5.39 -16.20
N GLY A 524 -4.03 -4.91 -17.03
CA GLY A 524 -4.03 -3.54 -17.53
C GLY A 524 -3.75 -2.44 -16.49
N GLY A 525 -3.25 -2.75 -15.29
CA GLY A 525 -3.05 -1.77 -14.22
C GLY A 525 -2.17 -0.57 -14.60
N GLY A 526 -1.12 -0.76 -15.42
CA GLY A 526 -0.26 0.33 -15.94
C GLY A 526 -0.92 1.25 -16.97
N LEU A 527 -2.16 0.95 -17.39
CA LEU A 527 -2.97 1.81 -18.27
C LEU A 527 -3.82 2.81 -17.47
N THR A 528 -4.23 2.40 -16.26
CA THR A 528 -5.37 2.96 -15.49
C THR A 528 -5.23 4.43 -15.09
N PHE A 529 -6.35 5.04 -14.69
CA PHE A 529 -6.39 6.45 -14.30
C PHE A 529 -5.70 6.74 -12.96
N GLY A 530 -5.80 5.84 -11.97
CA GLY A 530 -5.18 6.04 -10.66
C GLY A 530 -3.67 5.80 -10.66
N TYR A 531 -3.25 4.68 -11.26
CA TYR A 531 -1.89 4.14 -11.09
C TYR A 531 -1.07 4.04 -12.38
N GLY A 532 -1.68 4.40 -13.52
CA GLY A 532 -1.11 4.19 -14.83
C GLY A 532 -1.08 5.42 -15.73
N THR A 533 -0.89 5.15 -17.01
CA THR A 533 -0.59 6.15 -18.04
C THR A 533 -1.73 7.17 -18.23
N ALA A 534 -2.99 6.74 -18.12
CA ALA A 534 -4.14 7.64 -18.28
C ALA A 534 -4.14 8.78 -17.25
N GLY A 535 -3.82 8.48 -15.98
CA GLY A 535 -3.75 9.50 -14.92
C GLY A 535 -2.63 10.52 -15.12
N VAL A 536 -1.48 10.04 -15.61
CA VAL A 536 -0.33 10.90 -15.93
C VAL A 536 -0.68 11.86 -17.06
N LEU A 537 -1.24 11.35 -18.17
CA LEU A 537 -1.66 12.16 -19.30
C LEU A 537 -2.70 13.21 -18.91
N TYR A 538 -3.66 12.83 -18.05
CA TYR A 538 -4.64 13.76 -17.49
C TYR A 538 -3.96 14.90 -16.71
N ALA A 539 -3.06 14.60 -15.78
CA ALA A 539 -2.37 15.62 -15.00
C ALA A 539 -1.53 16.58 -15.87
N LEU A 540 -0.87 16.07 -16.92
CA LEU A 540 -0.13 16.89 -17.88
C LEU A 540 -1.06 17.87 -18.63
N ALA A 541 -2.21 17.36 -19.10
CA ALA A 541 -3.20 18.18 -19.81
C ALA A 541 -3.79 19.28 -18.91
N GLU A 542 -4.25 18.93 -17.70
CA GLU A 542 -4.91 19.87 -16.78
C GLU A 542 -3.97 20.94 -16.21
N THR A 543 -2.66 20.72 -16.25
CA THR A 543 -1.65 21.69 -15.77
C THR A 543 -1.02 22.52 -16.89
N GLY A 544 -1.48 22.34 -18.14
CA GLY A 544 -0.95 23.05 -19.31
C GLY A 544 0.48 22.65 -19.65
N ALA A 545 0.89 21.42 -19.33
CA ALA A 545 2.22 20.88 -19.64
C ALA A 545 2.38 20.45 -21.11
N GLY A 546 1.29 20.46 -21.88
CA GLY A 546 1.26 19.97 -23.27
C GLY A 546 0.94 18.48 -23.37
N ARG A 547 0.95 17.97 -24.60
CA ARG A 547 0.66 16.56 -24.93
C ARG A 547 1.93 15.73 -24.95
N CYS A 548 1.78 14.44 -24.66
CA CYS A 548 2.83 13.43 -24.83
C CYS A 548 2.35 12.42 -25.87
N GLU A 549 2.56 12.72 -27.15
CA GLU A 549 2.01 11.95 -28.27
C GLU A 549 2.42 10.46 -28.21
N GLU A 550 3.67 10.16 -27.85
CA GLU A 550 4.15 8.78 -27.73
C GLU A 550 3.40 7.97 -26.65
N ALA A 551 3.11 8.57 -25.50
CA ALA A 551 2.36 7.93 -24.43
C ALA A 551 0.87 7.76 -24.79
N GLU A 552 0.29 8.73 -25.49
CA GLU A 552 -1.08 8.64 -26.02
C GLU A 552 -1.21 7.51 -27.05
N GLU A 553 -0.28 7.44 -28.02
CA GLU A 553 -0.23 6.36 -29.01
C GLU A 553 -0.03 4.97 -28.37
N TRP A 554 0.82 4.91 -27.34
CA TRP A 554 1.01 3.69 -26.57
C TRP A 554 -0.28 3.27 -25.87
N LEU A 555 -0.98 4.19 -25.21
CA LEU A 555 -2.24 3.91 -24.52
C LEU A 555 -3.33 3.43 -25.51
N LEU A 556 -3.44 4.08 -26.67
CA LEU A 556 -4.34 3.66 -27.75
C LEU A 556 -4.03 2.24 -28.24
N ARG A 557 -2.74 1.89 -28.37
CA ARG A 557 -2.32 0.55 -28.81
C ARG A 557 -2.69 -0.52 -27.78
N ARG A 558 -2.45 -0.24 -26.49
CA ARG A 558 -2.69 -1.20 -25.39
C ARG A 558 -4.18 -1.34 -25.04
N THR A 559 -5.03 -0.39 -25.43
CA THR A 559 -6.48 -0.46 -25.22
C THR A 559 -7.24 -1.08 -26.39
N LYS A 560 -6.57 -1.52 -27.47
CA LYS A 560 -7.24 -2.18 -28.60
C LYS A 560 -7.95 -3.48 -28.22
N GLU A 561 -7.30 -4.28 -27.39
CA GLU A 561 -7.80 -5.55 -26.88
C GLU A 561 -7.49 -5.60 -25.39
N PRO A 562 -8.33 -4.99 -24.52
CA PRO A 562 -8.10 -4.98 -23.09
C PRO A 562 -7.96 -6.40 -22.54
N GLU A 563 -6.99 -6.59 -21.64
CA GLU A 563 -6.72 -7.89 -21.06
C GLU A 563 -7.94 -8.43 -20.31
N SER A 564 -8.15 -9.75 -20.39
CA SER A 564 -9.20 -10.42 -19.61
C SER A 564 -8.96 -10.20 -18.11
N GLY A 565 -10.00 -9.73 -17.41
CA GLY A 565 -9.89 -9.38 -15.99
C GLY A 565 -9.53 -7.91 -15.71
N THR A 566 -9.40 -7.05 -16.73
CA THR A 566 -9.31 -5.60 -16.52
C THR A 566 -10.55 -5.13 -15.73
N PRO A 567 -10.43 -4.37 -14.63
CA PRO A 567 -11.59 -3.90 -13.87
C PRO A 567 -12.51 -2.95 -14.66
N ALA A 568 -13.73 -2.75 -14.17
CA ALA A 568 -14.70 -1.83 -14.80
C ALA A 568 -14.56 -0.37 -14.31
N GLY A 569 -13.98 -0.18 -13.12
CA GLY A 569 -14.02 1.08 -12.37
C GLY A 569 -13.34 2.27 -13.03
N PHE A 570 -13.50 3.44 -12.40
CA PHE A 570 -12.95 4.69 -12.91
C PHE A 570 -11.45 4.81 -12.64
N TYR A 571 -10.99 4.50 -11.43
CA TYR A 571 -9.58 4.68 -11.07
C TYR A 571 -8.71 3.49 -11.49
N ASP A 572 -9.27 2.30 -11.64
CA ASP A 572 -8.54 1.06 -11.86
C ASP A 572 -8.95 0.29 -13.13
N GLY A 573 -9.81 0.87 -13.97
CA GLY A 573 -10.50 0.09 -15.00
C GLY A 573 -10.92 0.83 -16.26
N LEU A 574 -11.80 0.16 -17.01
CA LEU A 574 -12.26 0.56 -18.34
C LEU A 574 -12.97 1.91 -18.37
N ALA A 575 -13.79 2.24 -17.36
CA ALA A 575 -14.54 3.49 -17.34
C ALA A 575 -13.61 4.72 -17.30
N GLY A 576 -12.52 4.65 -16.53
CA GLY A 576 -11.51 5.70 -16.49
C GLY A 576 -10.75 5.84 -17.80
N LEU A 577 -10.37 4.72 -18.40
CA LEU A 577 -9.69 4.69 -19.69
C LEU A 577 -10.55 5.31 -20.79
N ALA A 578 -11.83 4.93 -20.87
CA ALA A 578 -12.79 5.50 -21.81
C ALA A 578 -12.90 7.02 -21.63
N TRP A 579 -13.13 7.47 -20.39
CA TRP A 579 -13.26 8.88 -20.07
C TRP A 579 -12.00 9.70 -20.40
N THR A 580 -10.82 9.18 -20.07
CA THR A 580 -9.55 9.86 -20.37
C THR A 580 -9.32 9.96 -21.87
N LEU A 581 -9.56 8.90 -22.64
CA LEU A 581 -9.36 8.90 -24.09
C LEU A 581 -10.31 9.87 -24.80
N ASP A 582 -11.57 9.99 -24.36
CA ASP A 582 -12.49 11.00 -24.88
C ASP A 582 -11.94 12.42 -24.64
N ARG A 583 -11.49 12.68 -23.41
CA ARG A 583 -10.90 13.98 -23.02
C ARG A 583 -9.62 14.33 -23.79
N LEU A 584 -8.84 13.34 -24.20
CA LEU A 584 -7.64 13.50 -25.04
C LEU A 584 -7.96 13.62 -26.54
N GLY A 585 -9.24 13.56 -26.93
CA GLY A 585 -9.69 13.71 -28.32
C GLY A 585 -9.74 12.41 -29.11
N HIS A 586 -9.92 11.27 -28.44
CA HIS A 586 -10.06 9.93 -29.05
C HIS A 586 -11.44 9.31 -28.78
N PRO A 587 -12.54 9.94 -29.23
CA PRO A 587 -13.91 9.55 -28.88
C PRO A 587 -14.29 8.16 -29.40
N GLU A 588 -13.76 7.73 -30.55
CA GLU A 588 -14.05 6.39 -31.09
C GLU A 588 -13.55 5.28 -30.16
N ARG A 589 -12.29 5.38 -29.71
CA ARG A 589 -11.73 4.40 -28.77
C ARG A 589 -12.41 4.48 -27.41
N ALA A 590 -12.78 5.68 -26.96
CA ALA A 590 -13.53 5.87 -25.73
C ALA A 590 -14.88 5.15 -25.77
N LEU A 591 -15.60 5.26 -26.89
CA LEU A 591 -16.89 4.60 -27.08
C LEU A 591 -16.77 3.08 -27.02
N GLU A 592 -15.80 2.49 -27.71
CA GLU A 592 -15.55 1.04 -27.68
C GLU A 592 -15.30 0.51 -26.26
N LEU A 593 -14.48 1.23 -25.46
CA LEU A 593 -14.21 0.85 -24.06
C LEU A 593 -15.45 1.02 -23.16
N ALA A 594 -16.25 2.05 -23.41
CA ALA A 594 -17.52 2.25 -22.70
C ALA A 594 -18.51 1.12 -23.00
N GLU A 595 -18.62 0.69 -24.27
CA GLU A 595 -19.45 -0.45 -24.67
C GLU A 595 -19.01 -1.76 -23.98
N LEU A 596 -17.71 -2.01 -23.84
CA LEU A 596 -17.20 -3.15 -23.06
C LEU A 596 -17.60 -3.07 -21.58
N THR A 597 -17.75 -1.87 -21.02
CA THR A 597 -18.22 -1.66 -19.65
C THR A 597 -19.71 -1.94 -19.52
N LEU A 598 -20.52 -1.59 -20.53
CA LEU A 598 -21.96 -1.88 -20.60
C LEU A 598 -22.28 -3.38 -20.68
N GLN A 599 -21.37 -4.18 -21.26
CA GLN A 599 -21.56 -5.63 -21.42
C GLN A 599 -21.34 -6.43 -20.14
N ARG A 600 -20.89 -5.79 -19.05
CA ARG A 600 -20.60 -6.47 -17.78
C ARG A 600 -21.85 -6.55 -16.89
N PRO A 601 -21.97 -7.61 -16.07
CA PRO A 601 -22.96 -7.61 -14.97
C PRO A 601 -22.57 -6.52 -13.98
N TRP A 602 -23.54 -5.70 -13.57
CA TRP A 602 -23.34 -4.55 -12.69
C TRP A 602 -23.81 -4.82 -11.27
N GLU A 603 -24.69 -5.79 -11.11
CA GLU A 603 -25.36 -6.15 -9.86
C GLU A 603 -24.36 -6.57 -8.76
N ASP A 604 -23.19 -7.08 -9.16
CA ASP A 604 -22.11 -7.50 -8.27
C ASP A 604 -21.00 -6.44 -8.10
N ILE A 605 -21.06 -5.32 -8.84
CA ILE A 605 -20.03 -4.27 -8.77
C ILE A 605 -20.29 -3.39 -7.53
N ALA A 606 -19.23 -3.08 -6.79
CA ALA A 606 -19.27 -2.18 -5.64
C ALA A 606 -19.95 -0.84 -5.97
N PRO A 607 -20.62 -0.16 -5.03
CA PRO A 607 -21.24 1.14 -5.29
C PRO A 607 -20.25 2.33 -5.26
N ASP A 608 -18.96 2.10 -4.99
CA ASP A 608 -17.99 3.17 -4.76
C ASP A 608 -17.51 3.92 -6.01
N LEU A 609 -16.70 4.97 -5.80
CA LEU A 609 -16.17 5.82 -6.87
C LEU A 609 -14.90 5.23 -7.51
N HIS A 610 -14.10 4.49 -6.76
CA HIS A 610 -12.80 3.99 -7.20
C HIS A 610 -12.94 2.88 -8.24
N SER A 611 -13.47 1.75 -7.80
CA SER A 611 -13.64 0.52 -8.58
C SER A 611 -15.10 0.30 -8.98
N GLY A 612 -16.01 1.08 -8.39
CA GLY A 612 -17.44 0.83 -8.38
C GLY A 612 -18.31 1.61 -9.36
N LEU A 613 -19.62 1.37 -9.25
CA LEU A 613 -20.67 1.91 -10.11
C LEU A 613 -20.83 3.42 -10.02
N ALA A 614 -20.44 4.08 -8.92
CA ALA A 614 -20.47 5.54 -8.87
C ALA A 614 -19.47 6.15 -9.87
N GLY A 615 -18.26 5.60 -9.94
CA GLY A 615 -17.24 6.01 -10.92
C GLY A 615 -17.62 5.65 -12.35
N VAL A 616 -18.17 4.44 -12.55
CA VAL A 616 -18.69 4.01 -13.86
C VAL A 616 -19.80 4.94 -14.35
N GLY A 617 -20.79 5.23 -13.51
CA GLY A 617 -21.91 6.11 -13.84
C GLY A 617 -21.48 7.53 -14.21
N LEU A 618 -20.53 8.11 -13.47
CA LEU A 618 -19.97 9.43 -13.75
C LEU A 618 -19.26 9.47 -15.11
N ALA A 619 -18.46 8.45 -15.42
CA ALA A 619 -17.78 8.34 -16.72
C ALA A 619 -18.77 8.19 -17.88
N LEU A 620 -19.75 7.29 -17.74
CA LEU A 620 -20.78 7.05 -18.76
C LEU A 620 -21.63 8.31 -19.01
N ASP A 621 -22.00 9.04 -17.95
CA ASP A 621 -22.73 10.29 -18.09
C ASP A 621 -21.90 11.35 -18.83
N ALA A 622 -20.60 11.46 -18.53
CA ALA A 622 -19.69 12.36 -19.24
C ALA A 622 -19.54 12.01 -20.74
N LEU A 623 -19.56 10.72 -21.08
CA LEU A 623 -19.54 10.21 -22.46
C LEU A 623 -20.89 10.29 -23.18
N GLY A 624 -21.92 10.86 -22.55
CA GLY A 624 -23.25 11.03 -23.15
C GLY A 624 -24.17 9.82 -23.03
N MET A 625 -23.78 8.76 -22.31
CA MET A 625 -24.57 7.54 -22.08
C MET A 625 -25.47 7.68 -20.84
N ARG A 626 -26.39 8.65 -20.86
CA ARG A 626 -27.17 9.05 -19.68
C ARG A 626 -28.04 7.94 -19.09
N ASP A 627 -28.73 7.16 -19.92
CA ASP A 627 -29.61 6.09 -19.44
C ASP A 627 -28.82 5.02 -18.67
N ALA A 628 -27.61 4.72 -19.14
CA ALA A 628 -26.69 3.82 -18.48
C ALA A 628 -26.23 4.40 -17.12
N ALA A 629 -25.92 5.70 -17.06
CA ALA A 629 -25.54 6.37 -15.83
C ALA A 629 -26.68 6.43 -14.80
N LEU A 630 -27.92 6.64 -15.24
CA LEU A 630 -29.11 6.59 -14.37
C LEU A 630 -29.31 5.18 -13.81
N ARG A 631 -29.13 4.13 -14.62
CA ARG A 631 -29.15 2.75 -14.13
C ARG A 631 -28.06 2.49 -13.08
N CYS A 632 -26.85 3.04 -13.26
CA CYS A 632 -25.82 2.98 -12.21
C CYS A 632 -26.29 3.67 -10.93
N ALA A 633 -26.91 4.85 -11.03
CA ALA A 633 -27.42 5.58 -9.87
C ALA A 633 -28.51 4.79 -9.11
N ASP A 634 -29.43 4.14 -9.82
CA ASP A 634 -30.47 3.31 -9.19
C ASP A 634 -29.87 2.14 -8.40
N LEU A 635 -28.90 1.43 -8.98
CA LEU A 635 -28.20 0.33 -8.32
C LEU A 635 -27.40 0.83 -7.09
N VAL A 636 -26.71 1.96 -7.23
CA VAL A 636 -25.95 2.59 -6.14
C VAL A 636 -26.87 3.04 -5.01
N ALA A 637 -28.04 3.60 -5.33
CA ALA A 637 -29.02 4.02 -4.33
C ALA A 637 -29.54 2.82 -3.51
N GLY A 638 -29.80 1.68 -4.17
CA GLY A 638 -30.18 0.43 -3.50
C GLY A 638 -29.09 -0.15 -2.60
N ALA A 639 -27.82 0.01 -2.99
CA ALA A 639 -26.66 -0.51 -2.25
C ALA A 639 -26.14 0.43 -1.14
N LEU A 640 -26.57 1.70 -1.12
CA LEU A 640 -26.09 2.73 -0.20
C LEU A 640 -26.11 2.32 1.28
N PRO A 641 -27.12 1.60 1.80
CA PRO A 641 -27.12 1.13 3.19
C PRO A 641 -25.99 0.16 3.55
N GLY A 642 -25.45 -0.56 2.56
CA GLY A 642 -24.43 -1.58 2.75
C GLY A 642 -22.98 -1.06 2.72
N ILE A 643 -22.75 0.21 2.36
CA ILE A 643 -21.40 0.78 2.29
C ILE A 643 -20.82 0.86 3.69
N SER A 644 -19.71 0.15 3.96
CA SER A 644 -19.05 0.05 5.27
C SER A 644 -17.87 1.02 5.47
N ARG A 645 -17.32 1.56 4.37
CA ARG A 645 -16.17 2.48 4.36
C ARG A 645 -16.60 3.94 4.25
N ALA A 646 -15.72 4.89 4.51
CA ALA A 646 -15.99 6.33 4.40
C ALA A 646 -15.01 7.04 3.46
N GLY A 647 -15.36 8.26 3.06
CA GLY A 647 -14.53 9.13 2.21
C GLY A 647 -14.86 9.02 0.72
N LEU A 648 -14.14 9.78 -0.10
CA LEU A 648 -14.47 10.02 -1.50
C LEU A 648 -14.42 8.75 -2.38
N LEU A 649 -13.34 7.96 -2.25
CA LEU A 649 -13.06 6.87 -3.17
C LEU A 649 -13.88 5.61 -2.88
N TYR A 650 -14.09 5.30 -1.60
CA TYR A 650 -14.64 4.02 -1.16
C TYR A 650 -15.87 4.14 -0.26
N GLY A 651 -16.18 5.36 0.21
CA GLY A 651 -17.34 5.65 1.04
C GLY A 651 -18.54 6.15 0.26
N ALA A 652 -19.54 6.62 1.00
CA ALA A 652 -20.80 7.12 0.45
C ALA A 652 -20.64 8.50 -0.24
N SER A 653 -19.54 9.22 -0.02
CA SER A 653 -19.25 10.48 -0.74
C SER A 653 -19.09 10.28 -2.25
N GLY A 654 -18.59 9.13 -2.70
CA GLY A 654 -18.53 8.76 -4.11
C GLY A 654 -19.92 8.67 -4.78
N PRO A 655 -20.83 7.84 -4.25
CA PRO A 655 -22.25 7.87 -4.59
C PRO A 655 -22.90 9.26 -4.56
N ALA A 656 -22.64 10.05 -3.50
CA ALA A 656 -23.17 11.40 -3.39
C ALA A 656 -22.74 12.29 -4.57
N LEU A 657 -21.49 12.16 -5.01
CA LEU A 657 -20.98 12.87 -6.18
C LEU A 657 -21.71 12.45 -7.47
N LEU A 658 -21.96 11.16 -7.68
CA LEU A 658 -22.76 10.69 -8.82
C LEU A 658 -24.15 11.32 -8.82
N PHE A 659 -24.84 11.25 -7.67
CA PHE A 659 -26.20 11.79 -7.55
C PHE A 659 -26.25 13.31 -7.79
N LEU A 660 -25.27 14.06 -7.25
CA LEU A 660 -25.16 15.50 -7.48
C LEU A 660 -24.97 15.85 -8.96
N ARG A 661 -24.07 15.15 -9.65
CA ARG A 661 -23.80 15.43 -11.08
C ARG A 661 -24.98 15.08 -11.98
N LEU A 662 -25.71 14.02 -11.64
CA LEU A 662 -26.95 13.68 -12.35
C LEU A 662 -28.06 14.69 -12.03
N TYR A 663 -28.22 15.12 -10.77
CA TYR A 663 -29.15 16.17 -10.38
C TYR A 663 -28.93 17.47 -11.19
N GLU A 664 -27.68 17.91 -11.32
CA GLU A 664 -27.34 19.12 -12.08
C GLU A 664 -27.76 19.04 -13.56
N ARG A 665 -27.93 17.82 -14.10
CA ARG A 665 -28.35 17.58 -15.48
C ARG A 665 -29.85 17.35 -15.62
N THR A 666 -30.48 16.66 -14.67
CA THR A 666 -31.88 16.25 -14.75
C THR A 666 -32.84 17.19 -14.02
N GLY A 667 -32.35 17.90 -13.00
CA GLY A 667 -33.17 18.67 -12.07
C GLY A 667 -33.97 17.82 -11.08
N ASP A 668 -33.77 16.50 -11.03
CA ASP A 668 -34.51 15.60 -10.14
C ASP A 668 -34.04 15.74 -8.68
N THR A 669 -34.87 16.39 -7.87
CA THR A 669 -34.56 16.64 -6.46
C THR A 669 -34.42 15.37 -5.62
N GLY A 670 -34.96 14.22 -6.06
CA GLY A 670 -34.76 12.94 -5.39
C GLY A 670 -33.29 12.50 -5.39
N LEU A 671 -32.54 12.82 -6.46
CA LEU A 671 -31.09 12.60 -6.51
C LEU A 671 -30.36 13.50 -5.51
N LEU A 672 -30.81 14.75 -5.35
CA LEU A 672 -30.23 15.66 -4.36
C LEU A 672 -30.48 15.17 -2.92
N ASP A 673 -31.64 14.57 -2.65
CA ASP A 673 -31.95 13.95 -1.36
C ASP A 673 -31.07 12.71 -1.10
N LEU A 674 -30.88 11.86 -2.11
CA LEU A 674 -29.95 10.72 -2.03
C LEU A 674 -28.50 11.16 -1.78
N ALA A 675 -28.06 12.27 -2.39
CA ALA A 675 -26.74 12.84 -2.11
C ALA A 675 -26.60 13.26 -0.65
N ALA A 676 -27.62 13.92 -0.08
CA ALA A 676 -27.63 14.31 1.33
C ALA A 676 -27.56 13.09 2.26
N ASP A 677 -28.35 12.05 1.98
CA ASP A 677 -28.35 10.82 2.77
C ASP A 677 -27.01 10.10 2.73
N ALA A 678 -26.38 10.04 1.56
CA ALA A 678 -25.05 9.50 1.37
C ALA A 678 -23.98 10.28 2.17
N LEU A 679 -24.00 11.61 2.12
CA LEU A 679 -23.09 12.46 2.89
C LEU A 679 -23.27 12.28 4.41
N ARG A 680 -24.52 12.21 4.90
CA ARG A 680 -24.79 11.97 6.34
C ARG A 680 -24.25 10.61 6.80
N ARG A 681 -24.29 9.58 5.97
CA ARG A 681 -23.72 8.26 6.30
C ARG A 681 -22.20 8.31 6.48
N ASP A 682 -21.51 9.05 5.61
CA ASP A 682 -20.06 9.24 5.74
C ASP A 682 -19.71 10.10 6.97
N LEU A 683 -20.48 11.16 7.24
CA LEU A 683 -20.30 12.00 8.43
C LEU A 683 -20.58 11.25 9.73
N ALA A 684 -21.52 10.29 9.75
CA ALA A 684 -21.79 9.44 10.91
C ALA A 684 -20.60 8.52 11.28
N ARG A 685 -19.62 8.36 10.38
CA ARG A 685 -18.35 7.65 10.62
C ARG A 685 -17.21 8.58 11.03
N CYS A 686 -17.47 9.87 11.18
CA CYS A 686 -16.48 10.81 11.63
C CYS A 686 -16.53 11.01 13.14
N VAL A 687 -15.37 11.31 13.73
CA VAL A 687 -15.22 11.69 15.13
C VAL A 687 -14.57 13.06 15.21
N THR A 688 -14.99 13.85 16.20
CA THR A 688 -14.37 15.13 16.50
C THR A 688 -13.21 14.91 17.46
N SER A 689 -12.01 15.27 17.03
CA SER A 689 -10.81 15.27 17.88
C SER A 689 -10.90 16.32 19.00
N ALA A 690 -10.03 16.21 20.01
CA ALA A 690 -9.91 17.21 21.07
C ALA A 690 -9.59 18.62 20.53
N GLY A 691 -8.89 18.71 19.40
CA GLY A 691 -8.61 19.97 18.68
C GLY A 691 -9.76 20.46 17.79
N GLY A 692 -10.95 19.87 17.86
CA GLY A 692 -12.12 20.28 17.09
C GLY A 692 -12.05 19.95 15.59
N THR A 693 -11.08 19.14 15.15
CA THR A 693 -11.01 18.65 13.77
C THR A 693 -11.94 17.46 13.58
N LEU A 694 -12.63 17.39 12.43
CA LEU A 694 -13.49 16.27 12.07
C LEU A 694 -12.74 15.31 11.15
N GLN A 695 -12.61 14.06 11.55
CA GLN A 695 -11.87 13.03 10.83
C GLN A 695 -12.65 11.72 10.79
N VAL A 696 -12.47 10.94 9.72
CA VAL A 696 -13.05 9.60 9.62
C VAL A 696 -12.42 8.70 10.69
N ASP A 697 -13.23 7.95 11.43
CA ASP A 697 -12.78 6.95 12.39
C ASP A 697 -12.77 5.56 11.76
N GLU A 698 -11.59 4.94 11.68
CA GLU A 698 -11.44 3.54 11.25
C GLU A 698 -11.47 2.55 12.43
N GLY A 699 -11.71 3.03 13.67
CA GLY A 699 -11.74 2.25 14.91
C GLY A 699 -10.37 2.02 15.55
N TRP A 700 -9.28 2.22 14.80
CA TRP A 700 -7.90 2.09 15.27
C TRP A 700 -7.04 3.34 14.99
N ARG A 701 -7.54 4.28 14.17
CA ARG A 701 -6.95 5.59 13.88
C ARG A 701 -8.01 6.52 13.28
N THR A 702 -7.68 7.80 13.23
CA THR A 702 -8.44 8.81 12.48
C THR A 702 -7.78 9.12 11.13
N MET A 703 -8.59 9.47 10.11
CA MET A 703 -8.15 9.66 8.73
C MET A 703 -8.65 10.98 8.13
N PRO A 704 -7.74 11.95 7.83
CA PRO A 704 -8.12 13.20 7.18
C PRO A 704 -8.05 13.14 5.66
N TYR A 705 -7.33 12.19 5.05
CA TYR A 705 -6.93 12.24 3.64
C TYR A 705 -8.08 12.24 2.61
N LEU A 706 -7.81 12.80 1.43
CA LEU A 706 -8.77 12.97 0.35
C LEU A 706 -9.48 11.67 -0.08
N GLY A 707 -8.77 10.54 -0.14
CA GLY A 707 -9.34 9.31 -0.69
C GLY A 707 -10.31 8.57 0.24
N ALA A 708 -9.93 8.37 1.50
CA ALA A 708 -10.68 7.56 2.48
C ALA A 708 -10.92 8.29 3.81
N GLY A 709 -10.71 9.61 3.83
CA GLY A 709 -10.80 10.45 5.00
C GLY A 709 -11.75 11.63 4.81
N SER A 710 -11.80 12.48 5.82
CA SER A 710 -12.81 13.54 5.92
C SER A 710 -12.66 14.63 4.86
N VAL A 711 -11.45 14.89 4.35
CA VAL A 711 -11.25 15.83 3.22
C VAL A 711 -11.99 15.38 1.96
N GLY A 712 -12.07 14.07 1.72
CA GLY A 712 -12.88 13.53 0.62
C GLY A 712 -14.37 13.83 0.74
N ILE A 713 -14.88 13.78 1.97
CA ILE A 713 -16.27 14.16 2.30
C ILE A 713 -16.43 15.68 2.08
N GLY A 714 -15.48 16.48 2.54
CA GLY A 714 -15.45 17.94 2.39
C GLY A 714 -15.54 18.40 0.94
N MET A 715 -14.86 17.73 0.01
CA MET A 715 -14.91 18.04 -1.42
C MET A 715 -16.33 18.00 -2.00
N VAL A 716 -17.12 17.00 -1.58
CA VAL A 716 -18.49 16.78 -2.07
C VAL A 716 -19.50 17.63 -1.29
N LEU A 717 -19.27 17.87 0.01
CA LEU A 717 -20.05 18.83 0.79
C LEU A 717 -19.98 20.25 0.19
N ASP A 718 -18.82 20.66 -0.29
CA ASP A 718 -18.67 21.96 -0.96
C ASP A 718 -19.51 22.07 -2.25
N ASP A 719 -19.67 20.98 -3.00
CA ASP A 719 -20.54 20.94 -4.17
C ASP A 719 -22.03 20.95 -3.78
N TYR A 720 -22.39 20.16 -2.76
CA TYR A 720 -23.77 20.10 -2.25
C TYR A 720 -24.24 21.48 -1.76
N ALA A 721 -23.38 22.21 -1.06
CA ALA A 721 -23.68 23.53 -0.50
C ALA A 721 -24.03 24.59 -1.57
N ALA A 722 -23.68 24.37 -2.85
CA ALA A 722 -24.09 25.25 -3.94
C ALA A 722 -25.59 25.11 -4.29
N HIS A 723 -26.23 24.01 -3.87
CA HIS A 723 -27.58 23.63 -4.26
C HIS A 723 -28.59 23.72 -3.12
N ARG A 724 -28.19 23.39 -1.89
CA ARG A 724 -29.07 23.41 -0.71
C ARG A 724 -28.31 23.73 0.57
N ASP A 725 -28.84 24.68 1.35
CA ASP A 725 -28.32 25.00 2.68
C ASP A 725 -28.60 23.86 3.67
N ASP A 726 -27.59 23.46 4.44
CA ASP A 726 -27.69 22.49 5.54
C ASP A 726 -26.67 22.87 6.63
N ALA A 727 -27.16 23.20 7.83
CA ALA A 727 -26.34 23.73 8.91
C ALA A 727 -25.33 22.71 9.46
N ASP A 728 -25.68 21.42 9.46
CA ASP A 728 -24.79 20.35 9.92
C ASP A 728 -23.67 20.15 8.91
N PHE A 729 -23.99 20.23 7.61
CA PHE A 729 -23.00 20.18 6.54
C PHE A 729 -22.05 21.38 6.57
N ASP A 730 -22.57 22.59 6.78
CA ASP A 730 -21.72 23.78 6.91
C ASP A 730 -20.79 23.72 8.12
N GLN A 731 -21.24 23.14 9.24
CA GLN A 731 -20.39 22.90 10.39
C GLN A 731 -19.32 21.85 10.07
N ALA A 732 -19.71 20.73 9.47
CA ALA A 732 -18.77 19.68 9.07
C ALA A 732 -17.69 20.21 8.12
N ARG A 733 -18.06 21.03 7.12
CA ARG A 733 -17.11 21.69 6.20
C ARG A 733 -16.06 22.51 6.94
N ARG A 734 -16.46 23.33 7.91
CA ARG A 734 -15.53 24.10 8.77
C ARG A 734 -14.59 23.20 9.55
N ASP A 735 -15.10 22.11 10.11
CA ASP A 735 -14.31 21.20 10.94
C ASP A 735 -13.33 20.35 10.11
N ILE A 736 -13.67 20.07 8.85
CA ILE A 736 -12.82 19.39 7.87
C ILE A 736 -11.70 20.30 7.37
N VAL A 737 -11.98 21.60 7.13
CA VAL A 737 -10.91 22.57 6.81
C VAL A 737 -9.85 22.58 7.91
N ARG A 738 -10.26 22.58 9.19
CA ARG A 738 -9.31 22.49 10.31
C ARG A 738 -8.49 21.20 10.28
N ALA A 739 -9.10 20.06 9.90
CA ALA A 739 -8.38 18.80 9.76
C ALA A 739 -7.32 18.85 8.64
N ALA A 740 -7.58 19.61 7.57
CA ALA A 740 -6.68 19.77 6.42
C ALA A 740 -5.53 20.76 6.68
N GLN A 741 -5.47 21.40 7.85
CA GLN A 741 -4.43 22.37 8.19
C GLN A 741 -3.23 21.79 8.95
N ALA A 742 -3.21 20.49 9.26
CA ALA A 742 -2.08 19.83 9.92
C ALA A 742 -0.76 20.13 9.18
N THR A 743 0.34 20.22 9.92
CA THR A 743 1.64 20.59 9.33
C THR A 743 2.51 19.39 9.01
N PHE A 744 2.12 18.18 9.39
CA PHE A 744 2.80 16.94 9.05
C PHE A 744 1.82 15.88 8.51
N TYR A 745 2.18 15.30 7.37
CA TYR A 745 1.50 14.16 6.77
C TYR A 745 2.50 13.04 6.55
N ALA A 746 2.04 11.80 6.66
CA ALA A 746 2.91 10.64 6.54
C ALA A 746 3.34 10.34 5.09
N GLN A 747 2.65 10.90 4.11
CA GLN A 747 2.77 10.57 2.68
C GLN A 747 2.54 11.82 1.82
N PRO A 748 3.13 11.89 0.61
CA PRO A 748 2.93 13.02 -0.30
C PRO A 748 1.68 12.91 -1.19
N GLY A 749 1.18 11.69 -1.43
CA GLY A 749 0.26 11.37 -2.52
C GLY A 749 -1.07 12.13 -2.52
N LEU A 750 -1.76 12.10 -3.66
CA LEU A 750 -3.01 12.82 -3.88
C LEU A 750 -4.16 12.29 -3.01
N PHE A 751 -4.38 10.98 -3.00
CA PHE A 751 -5.48 10.38 -2.23
C PHE A 751 -5.13 10.05 -0.78
N ARG A 752 -3.83 9.91 -0.50
CA ARG A 752 -3.29 9.57 0.81
C ARG A 752 -2.07 10.42 1.08
N GLY A 753 -2.24 11.72 1.27
CA GLY A 753 -1.10 12.58 1.57
C GLY A 753 -1.36 14.07 1.51
N ALA A 754 -0.26 14.82 1.57
CA ALA A 754 -0.23 16.27 1.58
C ALA A 754 -0.78 16.89 0.29
N ALA A 755 -0.56 16.28 -0.88
CA ALA A 755 -1.09 16.80 -2.15
C ALA A 755 -2.63 16.88 -2.14
N GLY A 756 -3.32 15.93 -1.50
CA GLY A 756 -4.77 15.99 -1.34
C GLY A 756 -5.26 17.17 -0.49
N MET A 757 -4.46 17.59 0.49
CA MET A 757 -4.76 18.75 1.35
C MET A 757 -4.60 20.05 0.59
N VAL A 758 -3.51 20.17 -0.18
CA VAL A 758 -3.27 21.31 -1.08
C VAL A 758 -4.43 21.45 -2.08
N LEU A 759 -4.84 20.35 -2.72
CA LEU A 759 -5.96 20.34 -3.65
C LEU A 759 -7.27 20.81 -2.99
N TYR A 760 -7.60 20.27 -1.81
CA TYR A 760 -8.84 20.62 -1.12
C TYR A 760 -8.88 22.08 -0.67
N LEU A 761 -7.83 22.55 0.00
CA LEU A 761 -7.79 23.91 0.54
C LEU A 761 -7.71 24.98 -0.54
N SER A 762 -7.17 24.64 -1.72
CA SER A 762 -7.20 25.53 -2.89
C SER A 762 -8.59 25.64 -3.52
N ARG A 763 -9.45 24.65 -3.29
CA ARG A 763 -10.77 24.52 -3.92
C ARG A 763 -11.93 25.01 -3.04
N THR A 764 -11.87 24.73 -1.75
CA THR A 764 -13.01 24.93 -0.83
C THR A 764 -13.42 26.41 -0.71
N THR A 765 -14.70 26.66 -0.46
CA THR A 765 -15.29 28.01 -0.32
C THR A 765 -15.53 28.43 1.12
N VAL A 766 -15.16 27.59 2.10
CA VAL A 766 -15.28 27.91 3.52
C VAL A 766 -14.40 29.13 3.85
N PRO A 767 -14.94 30.21 4.42
CA PRO A 767 -14.14 31.37 4.79
C PRO A 767 -13.38 31.13 6.10
N GLY A 768 -12.20 31.76 6.23
CA GLY A 768 -11.43 31.81 7.47
C GLY A 768 -10.12 31.02 7.40
N PRO A 769 -9.50 30.72 8.55
CA PRO A 769 -8.23 30.00 8.61
C PRO A 769 -8.31 28.68 7.84
N GLY A 770 -7.31 28.46 6.98
CA GLY A 770 -7.14 27.24 6.18
C GLY A 770 -7.29 27.49 4.69
N THR A 771 -7.99 28.57 4.31
CA THR A 771 -8.31 28.88 2.92
C THR A 771 -7.66 30.17 2.42
N GLU A 772 -6.88 30.83 3.28
CA GLU A 772 -6.04 31.97 2.89
C GLU A 772 -4.83 31.51 2.08
N THR A 773 -4.26 32.41 1.27
CA THR A 773 -3.07 32.09 0.45
C THR A 773 -1.87 31.65 1.29
N SER A 774 -1.71 32.20 2.49
CA SER A 774 -0.70 31.78 3.48
C SER A 774 -0.90 30.35 3.96
N ASP A 775 -2.15 29.93 4.19
CA ASP A 775 -2.48 28.57 4.62
C ASP A 775 -2.19 27.54 3.54
N VAL A 776 -2.61 27.82 2.29
CA VAL A 776 -2.31 26.94 1.16
C VAL A 776 -0.80 26.83 0.96
N ARG A 777 -0.05 27.94 1.09
CA ARG A 777 1.43 27.91 1.03
C ARG A 777 2.04 27.03 2.11
N ARG A 778 1.54 27.09 3.36
CA ARG A 778 2.00 26.19 4.44
C ARG A 778 1.84 24.72 4.08
N GLN A 779 0.76 24.36 3.37
CA GLN A 779 0.50 23.00 2.91
C GLN A 779 1.41 22.59 1.73
N ILE A 780 1.72 23.53 0.85
CA ILE A 780 2.72 23.34 -0.21
C ILE A 780 4.11 23.11 0.40
N ASP A 781 4.47 23.83 1.45
CA ASP A 781 5.74 23.64 2.18
C ASP A 781 5.78 22.26 2.87
N ALA A 782 4.66 21.83 3.47
CA ALA A 782 4.51 20.49 4.03
C ALA A 782 4.66 19.39 2.96
N LEU A 783 4.15 19.61 1.76
CA LEU A 783 4.37 18.73 0.61
C LEU A 783 5.87 18.69 0.22
N GLY A 784 6.56 19.83 0.21
CA GLY A 784 7.99 19.95 -0.10
C GLY A 784 8.91 19.11 0.81
N ARG A 785 8.48 18.81 2.03
CA ARG A 785 9.19 17.89 2.95
C ARG A 785 9.36 16.48 2.39
N HIS A 786 8.54 16.07 1.44
CA HIS A 786 8.59 14.75 0.80
C HIS A 786 9.36 14.75 -0.52
N ALA A 787 9.54 15.92 -1.14
CA ALA A 787 10.14 16.04 -2.45
C ALA A 787 11.60 15.56 -2.46
N VAL A 788 11.99 14.94 -3.58
CA VAL A 788 13.37 14.51 -3.84
C VAL A 788 13.78 14.86 -5.28
N PRO A 789 15.09 15.08 -5.54
CA PRO A 789 15.60 15.21 -6.90
C PRO A 789 15.57 13.87 -7.64
N TYR A 790 15.10 13.88 -8.88
CA TYR A 790 15.25 12.78 -9.84
C TYR A 790 15.83 13.33 -11.13
N GLN A 791 17.05 12.93 -11.49
CA GLN A 791 17.78 13.46 -12.65
C GLN A 791 17.83 15.00 -12.70
N GLY A 792 17.97 15.65 -11.53
CA GLY A 792 18.00 17.12 -11.44
C GLY A 792 16.61 17.80 -11.47
N HIS A 793 15.53 17.03 -11.42
CA HIS A 793 14.16 17.50 -11.48
C HIS A 793 13.36 17.16 -10.23
N LEU A 794 12.31 17.93 -9.95
CA LEU A 794 11.45 17.75 -8.78
C LEU A 794 10.59 16.50 -8.97
N ALA A 795 10.69 15.53 -8.06
CA ALA A 795 9.88 14.32 -8.07
C ALA A 795 9.39 13.97 -6.66
N PHE A 796 8.38 13.11 -6.61
CA PHE A 796 7.76 12.66 -5.37
C PHE A 796 7.80 11.13 -5.25
N PRO A 797 8.05 10.62 -4.04
CA PRO A 797 7.99 9.20 -3.75
C PRO A 797 6.53 8.71 -3.75
N GLY A 798 6.31 7.44 -4.08
CA GLY A 798 4.99 6.80 -4.00
C GLY A 798 4.62 6.38 -2.57
N GLU A 799 3.58 5.56 -2.44
CA GLU A 799 3.14 5.01 -1.14
C GLU A 799 4.31 4.28 -0.45
N GLN A 800 4.39 4.34 0.88
CA GLN A 800 5.51 3.86 1.72
C GLN A 800 6.83 4.60 1.55
N MET A 801 6.95 5.50 0.56
CA MET A 801 8.10 6.34 0.31
C MET A 801 9.43 5.62 0.06
N MET A 802 9.40 4.34 -0.34
CA MET A 802 10.61 3.54 -0.60
C MET A 802 11.16 3.75 -2.02
N ARG A 803 10.28 4.09 -2.96
CA ARG A 803 10.60 4.40 -4.37
C ARG A 803 9.76 5.56 -4.88
N LEU A 804 10.21 6.14 -5.98
CA LEU A 804 9.47 7.13 -6.77
C LEU A 804 8.24 6.50 -7.42
N SER A 805 7.20 7.32 -7.57
CA SER A 805 6.04 7.04 -8.40
C SER A 805 5.75 8.27 -9.26
N MET A 806 5.36 8.04 -10.51
CA MET A 806 4.93 9.08 -11.44
C MET A 806 3.41 9.10 -11.62
N ASP A 807 2.68 8.19 -10.97
CA ASP A 807 1.23 8.10 -11.11
C ASP A 807 0.45 9.23 -10.42
N LEU A 808 -0.86 9.26 -10.71
CA LEU A 808 -1.78 10.27 -10.21
C LEU A 808 -2.12 10.06 -8.73
N ALA A 809 -2.35 8.82 -8.30
CA ALA A 809 -2.88 8.52 -6.98
C ALA A 809 -1.88 8.77 -5.85
N THR A 810 -0.62 8.42 -6.08
CA THR A 810 0.44 8.31 -5.08
C THR A 810 1.64 9.20 -5.37
N GLY A 811 1.89 9.51 -6.64
CA GLY A 811 3.17 10.02 -7.11
C GLY A 811 3.17 11.46 -7.63
N THR A 812 4.14 11.71 -8.50
CA THR A 812 4.48 13.04 -9.03
C THR A 812 3.35 13.67 -9.85
N ALA A 813 2.58 12.90 -10.62
CA ALA A 813 1.45 13.45 -11.38
C ALA A 813 0.32 13.94 -10.45
N GLY A 814 0.08 13.27 -9.32
CA GLY A 814 -0.86 13.73 -8.30
C GLY A 814 -0.43 15.05 -7.64
N CYS A 815 0.86 15.16 -7.32
CA CYS A 815 1.44 16.39 -6.77
C CYS A 815 1.39 17.54 -7.78
N LEU A 816 1.66 17.25 -9.06
CA LEU A 816 1.53 18.19 -10.16
C LEU A 816 0.09 18.73 -10.28
N LEU A 817 -0.92 17.86 -10.24
CA LEU A 817 -2.33 18.25 -10.29
C LEU A 817 -2.70 19.16 -9.10
N ALA A 818 -2.29 18.80 -7.88
CA ALA A 818 -2.57 19.57 -6.68
C ALA A 818 -1.93 20.97 -6.72
N LEU A 819 -0.67 21.08 -7.12
CA LEU A 819 0.03 22.36 -7.26
C LEU A 819 -0.55 23.21 -8.40
N GLY A 820 -0.94 22.57 -9.50
CA GLY A 820 -1.65 23.24 -10.60
C GLY A 820 -3.02 23.77 -10.19
N SER A 821 -3.67 23.18 -9.19
CA SER A 821 -4.93 23.68 -8.62
C SER A 821 -4.71 24.89 -7.72
N ALA A 822 -3.60 24.90 -6.97
CA ALA A 822 -3.22 25.99 -6.06
C ALA A 822 -2.63 27.23 -6.75
N ALA A 823 -2.21 27.11 -8.01
CA ALA A 823 -1.63 28.22 -8.78
C ALA A 823 -2.64 29.37 -8.96
N SER A 824 -2.15 30.61 -9.07
CA SER A 824 -3.02 31.81 -9.14
C SER A 824 -3.98 31.81 -10.35
N ASP A 825 -3.56 31.22 -11.47
CA ASP A 825 -4.38 30.98 -12.67
C ASP A 825 -4.69 29.47 -12.85
N GLY A 826 -4.65 28.71 -11.75
CA GLY A 826 -4.81 27.26 -11.74
C GLY A 826 -6.22 26.84 -12.15
N HIS A 827 -6.31 25.86 -13.05
CA HIS A 827 -7.57 25.23 -13.45
C HIS A 827 -7.59 23.72 -13.21
N ALA A 828 -6.47 23.16 -12.72
CA ALA A 828 -6.36 21.73 -12.48
C ALA A 828 -7.29 21.30 -11.34
N HIS A 829 -7.96 20.16 -11.53
CA HIS A 829 -8.95 19.62 -10.61
C HIS A 829 -9.05 18.10 -10.76
N LEU A 830 -9.66 17.44 -9.77
CA LEU A 830 -10.06 16.05 -9.93
C LEU A 830 -11.25 15.93 -10.88
N PRO A 831 -11.36 14.83 -11.66
CA PRO A 831 -12.52 14.58 -12.48
C PRO A 831 -13.83 14.69 -11.67
N PHE A 832 -14.85 15.27 -12.31
CA PHE A 832 -16.17 15.48 -11.72
C PHE A 832 -16.21 16.41 -10.50
N LEU A 833 -15.10 17.04 -10.12
CA LEU A 833 -15.00 18.01 -9.02
C LEU A 833 -14.40 19.34 -9.52
N PRO A 834 -15.07 20.05 -10.46
CA PRO A 834 -14.55 21.29 -11.04
C PRO A 834 -14.35 22.38 -9.99
N PRO A 835 -13.56 23.43 -10.29
CA PRO A 835 -13.44 24.60 -9.43
C PRO A 835 -14.80 25.23 -9.10
N LEU A 836 -15.01 25.62 -7.85
CA LEU A 836 -16.23 26.28 -7.41
C LEU A 836 -16.21 27.75 -7.81
N ARG A 837 -17.34 28.27 -8.31
CA ARG A 837 -17.47 29.71 -8.57
C ARG A 837 -17.44 30.45 -7.22
N ARG A 838 -16.36 31.16 -6.90
CA ARG A 838 -16.35 32.09 -5.75
C ARG A 838 -17.52 33.06 -5.92
N PRO A 839 -18.37 33.28 -4.89
CA PRO A 839 -19.41 34.29 -4.98
C PRO A 839 -18.72 35.64 -5.22
N THR A 840 -18.89 36.21 -6.41
CA THR A 840 -18.72 37.65 -6.59
C THR A 840 -19.64 38.30 -5.58
N SER A 841 -19.08 39.11 -4.69
CA SER A 841 -19.84 39.88 -3.70
C SER A 841 -21.13 40.39 -4.33
N ARG A 842 -22.27 39.87 -3.89
CA ARG A 842 -23.56 40.46 -4.26
C ARG A 842 -23.49 41.93 -3.83
N PRO A 843 -23.83 42.90 -4.68
CA PRO A 843 -23.99 44.27 -4.22
C PRO A 843 -25.00 44.24 -3.08
N GLN A 844 -24.64 44.79 -1.92
CA GLN A 844 -25.57 44.93 -0.82
C GLN A 844 -26.81 45.68 -1.33
N PRO A 845 -28.04 45.17 -1.13
CA PRO A 845 -29.23 45.97 -1.34
C PRO A 845 -29.32 46.98 -0.20
N GLY A 846 -28.76 48.18 -0.41
CA GLY A 846 -28.77 49.21 0.62
C GLY A 846 -27.70 50.28 0.45
N ALA A 847 -27.59 50.89 -0.73
CA ALA A 847 -27.04 52.23 -0.85
C ALA A 847 -28.05 53.04 -1.65
N GLU A 848 -28.81 53.87 -0.94
CA GLU A 848 -29.76 54.83 -1.51
C GLU A 848 -29.03 55.67 -2.56
N THR A 849 -29.49 55.56 -3.80
CA THR A 849 -29.14 56.50 -4.86
C THR A 849 -29.77 57.85 -4.54
N GLU A 850 -28.97 58.81 -4.07
CA GLU A 850 -29.34 60.23 -4.11
C GLU A 850 -29.58 60.64 -5.56
N HIS A 851 -30.84 60.88 -5.88
CA HIS A 851 -31.28 61.48 -7.13
C HIS A 851 -30.73 62.90 -7.25
N THR A 852 -29.71 63.11 -8.07
CA THR A 852 -29.39 64.43 -8.63
C THR A 852 -30.15 64.62 -9.94
N VAL A 853 -31.15 65.50 -9.89
CA VAL A 853 -31.95 65.93 -11.05
C VAL A 853 -31.11 66.87 -11.92
N PRO A 854 -31.04 66.67 -13.26
CA PRO A 854 -30.38 67.62 -14.13
C PRO A 854 -31.28 68.84 -14.40
N MET A 855 -30.77 70.02 -14.03
CA MET A 855 -31.42 71.31 -14.24
C MET A 855 -31.41 71.66 -15.75
N LYS A 856 -32.59 71.76 -16.35
CA LYS A 856 -32.77 72.26 -17.72
C LYS A 856 -32.56 73.77 -17.76
N GLU A 857 -31.62 74.22 -18.60
CA GLU A 857 -31.56 75.60 -19.08
C GLU A 857 -32.83 75.96 -19.86
N ARG A 858 -33.45 77.08 -19.50
CA ARG A 858 -34.38 77.83 -20.38
C ARG A 858 -33.93 79.28 -20.43
N ASN A 859 -33.78 79.75 -21.67
CA ASN A 859 -33.45 81.11 -22.06
C ASN A 859 -34.40 82.17 -21.48
N GLN A 860 -33.76 83.26 -21.04
CA GLN A 860 -34.11 84.69 -21.11
C GLN A 860 -35.54 85.07 -21.53
N SER A 861 -36.24 85.76 -20.63
CA SER A 861 -36.82 87.11 -20.80
C SER A 861 -37.31 87.63 -19.45
#